data_AF-A0A6P1ZKT7-F1
#
_entry.id   AF-A0A6P1ZKT7-F1
#
_cell.length_a   1.000
_cell.length_b   1.000
_cell.length_c   1.000
_cell.angle_alpha   90.00
_cell.angle_beta   90.00
_cell.angle_gamma   90.00
#
_symmetry.space_group_name_H-M   'P 1'
#
loop_
_entity.id
_entity.type
_entity.pdbx_description
1 polymer ?
#
loop_
_entity_poly.entity_id
_entity_poly.type
_entity_poly.pdbx_seq_one_letter_code
_entity_poly.pdbx_strand_id
1 'polypeptide(L)'
;MLDTILKTNARKRLAAVLAACLCIMLWAGAASANAEAEFKSAWKDFHSLRQDSKRAQYRSHWQSLETRFLAVFKESPEGPYAPKALFYVGRVNYELGKRSYLKTDFRVAVDYFQRVATRYPGHSWSDDALYHMAVIEYQHLKNAPKAVDVLDAQIATYPEGDMVERAKALRAEIVGEEHAVIAATPTGKPDPAELQSTDAGAKAVAEAPAKRDVPPGDARLIDVRYQSSDEFSRVVVVLNKEAAYTYNVLGPNAAANKPHRLYIDFEHTRLANNVNNDLAISDGILRRVRAGQNTPTKARVVLDFQDIRKYKIFAMESGEDYRLLIDVSAPDANLDPASLKEQALKEAAQAAAQAVRQPVGDNPLRPVKRPVREPVKKEPATVADNAKPSAGGAKSSGEAKVNYDLTPDRKKHADQLVEQLGLTIGTIMIDAGHGGKDPGAMANGVIEKNVNLQFAKLLGENLKEKGFEVLYTREKDIFIPLEERTALANVKKADLFVSVHCNAFPTSNKISGMETYYLDLATSDDAVRVAARENAVSTKKISDLQFILTDLMLSSKMKESRELANSVQSAAITSLRKHYKIRDQGVRSAPFYVLMGARMPSVLVELGYITNHTEAKRLKSKTYLKRQAEGLAEGIAAYKKAIERFASL
;
A
#
# COMPACT_ATOMS: atom_id res chain seq x y z
N MET A 1 -15.82 -62.52 -32.28
CA MET A 1 -15.90 -62.23 -30.82
C MET A 1 -15.28 -60.88 -30.46
N LEU A 2 -14.01 -60.60 -30.76
CA LEU A 2 -13.37 -59.28 -30.45
C LEU A 2 -14.14 -58.08 -31.03
N ASP A 3 -14.58 -58.16 -32.29
CA ASP A 3 -15.23 -57.03 -32.98
C ASP A 3 -16.57 -56.61 -32.32
N THR A 4 -17.27 -57.57 -31.71
CA THR A 4 -18.47 -57.31 -30.90
C THR A 4 -18.11 -56.54 -29.62
N ILE A 5 -17.04 -56.95 -28.93
CA ILE A 5 -16.60 -56.35 -27.65
C ILE A 5 -16.12 -54.91 -27.85
N LEU A 6 -15.40 -54.64 -28.95
CA LEU A 6 -14.95 -53.28 -29.30
C LEU A 6 -16.13 -52.32 -29.53
N LYS A 7 -17.15 -52.75 -30.28
CA LYS A 7 -18.37 -51.96 -30.54
C LYS A 7 -19.16 -51.64 -29.26
N THR A 8 -19.24 -52.58 -28.31
CA THR A 8 -19.90 -52.33 -27.00
C THR A 8 -19.15 -51.30 -26.16
N ASN A 9 -17.82 -51.35 -26.13
CA ASN A 9 -17.00 -50.42 -25.36
C ASN A 9 -17.00 -49.01 -25.97
N ALA A 10 -17.02 -48.88 -27.30
CA ALA A 10 -17.18 -47.59 -27.98
C ALA A 10 -18.53 -46.93 -27.63
N ARG A 11 -19.64 -47.69 -27.67
CA ARG A 11 -20.97 -47.18 -27.29
C ARG A 11 -21.05 -46.74 -25.83
N LYS A 12 -20.45 -47.50 -24.90
CA LYS A 12 -20.39 -47.12 -23.47
C LYS A 12 -19.60 -45.82 -23.26
N ARG A 13 -18.47 -45.63 -23.96
CA ARG A 13 -17.68 -44.39 -23.89
C ARG A 13 -18.45 -43.19 -24.46
N LEU A 14 -19.12 -43.35 -25.60
CA LEU A 14 -19.95 -42.29 -26.19
C LEU A 14 -21.12 -41.90 -25.28
N ALA A 15 -21.80 -42.87 -24.68
CA ALA A 15 -22.87 -42.62 -23.70
C ALA A 15 -22.36 -41.88 -22.45
N ALA A 16 -21.16 -42.23 -21.95
CA ALA A 16 -20.55 -41.54 -20.81
C ALA A 16 -20.17 -40.08 -21.14
N VAL A 17 -19.66 -39.81 -22.35
CA VAL A 17 -19.37 -38.44 -22.81
C VAL A 17 -20.65 -37.63 -22.96
N LEU A 18 -21.70 -38.19 -23.59
CA LEU A 18 -22.99 -37.52 -23.73
C LEU A 18 -23.65 -37.24 -22.37
N ALA A 19 -23.56 -38.18 -21.41
CA ALA A 19 -24.04 -37.97 -20.05
C ALA A 19 -23.23 -36.87 -19.32
N ALA A 20 -21.91 -36.82 -19.48
CA ALA A 20 -21.09 -35.76 -18.92
C ALA A 20 -21.43 -34.38 -19.51
N CYS A 21 -21.60 -34.28 -20.83
CA CYS A 21 -22.05 -33.05 -21.50
C CYS A 21 -23.45 -32.62 -21.04
N LEU A 22 -24.38 -33.56 -20.85
CA LEU A 22 -25.72 -33.28 -20.33
C LEU A 22 -25.67 -32.76 -18.88
N CYS A 23 -24.86 -33.37 -18.02
CA CYS A 23 -24.64 -32.90 -16.64
C CYS A 23 -24.03 -31.50 -16.61
N ILE A 24 -23.06 -31.18 -17.47
CA ILE A 24 -22.46 -29.85 -17.60
C ILE A 24 -23.50 -28.82 -18.03
N MET A 25 -24.34 -29.15 -19.03
CA MET A 25 -25.43 -28.26 -19.49
C MET A 25 -26.50 -28.03 -18.41
N LEU A 26 -26.90 -29.07 -17.68
CA LEU A 26 -27.86 -28.96 -16.56
C LEU A 26 -27.30 -28.11 -15.41
N TRP A 27 -26.01 -28.24 -15.09
CA TRP A 27 -25.37 -27.48 -14.02
C TRP A 27 -25.19 -26.00 -14.40
N ALA A 28 -24.80 -25.71 -15.64
CA ALA A 28 -24.74 -24.34 -16.16
C ALA A 28 -26.11 -23.66 -16.18
N GLY A 29 -27.18 -24.39 -16.56
CA GLY A 29 -28.56 -23.88 -16.52
C GLY A 29 -29.03 -23.53 -15.10
N ALA A 30 -28.72 -24.38 -14.11
CA ALA A 30 -29.09 -24.14 -12.71
C ALA A 30 -28.38 -22.92 -12.12
N ALA A 31 -27.06 -22.75 -12.37
CA ALA A 31 -26.31 -21.59 -11.90
C ALA A 31 -26.80 -20.27 -12.55
N SER A 32 -27.13 -20.30 -13.85
CA SER A 32 -27.67 -19.12 -14.54
C SER A 32 -29.04 -18.69 -13.99
N ALA A 33 -29.89 -19.64 -13.59
CA ALA A 33 -31.21 -19.34 -13.01
C ALA A 33 -31.10 -18.70 -11.61
N ASN A 34 -30.12 -19.10 -10.80
CA ASN A 34 -29.90 -18.52 -9.47
C ASN A 34 -29.35 -17.09 -9.56
N ALA A 35 -28.33 -16.88 -10.40
CA ALA A 35 -27.75 -15.56 -10.64
C ALA A 35 -28.79 -14.56 -11.20
N GLU A 36 -29.73 -15.01 -12.04
CA GLU A 36 -30.85 -14.20 -12.52
C GLU A 36 -31.79 -13.75 -11.39
N ALA A 37 -32.17 -14.68 -10.49
CA ALA A 37 -33.08 -14.39 -9.40
C ALA A 37 -32.48 -13.38 -8.40
N GLU A 38 -31.22 -13.59 -7.99
CA GLU A 38 -30.52 -12.66 -7.10
C GLU A 38 -30.26 -11.30 -7.76
N PHE A 39 -29.92 -11.26 -9.06
CA PHE A 39 -29.78 -10.00 -9.78
C PHE A 39 -31.09 -9.20 -9.76
N LYS A 40 -32.21 -9.82 -10.14
CA LYS A 40 -33.54 -9.18 -10.16
C LYS A 40 -33.95 -8.70 -8.77
N SER A 41 -33.64 -9.48 -7.73
CA SER A 41 -33.90 -9.13 -6.32
C SER A 41 -33.08 -7.91 -5.87
N ALA A 42 -31.76 -7.94 -6.06
CA ALA A 42 -30.88 -6.81 -5.73
C ALA A 42 -31.18 -5.55 -6.56
N TRP A 43 -31.55 -5.72 -7.83
CA TRP A 43 -31.99 -4.64 -8.72
C TRP A 43 -33.26 -3.94 -8.22
N LYS A 44 -34.25 -4.70 -7.75
CA LYS A 44 -35.48 -4.15 -7.15
C LYS A 44 -35.15 -3.35 -5.87
N ASP A 45 -34.31 -3.91 -5.01
CA ASP A 45 -33.91 -3.26 -3.76
C ASP A 45 -33.05 -2.01 -3.99
N PHE A 46 -32.22 -1.95 -5.04
CA PHE A 46 -31.52 -0.73 -5.46
C PHE A 46 -32.49 0.41 -5.81
N HIS A 47 -33.52 0.11 -6.61
CA HIS A 47 -34.50 1.13 -7.00
C HIS A 47 -35.37 1.57 -5.82
N SER A 48 -35.75 0.64 -4.93
CA SER A 48 -36.43 0.95 -3.68
C SER A 48 -35.57 1.82 -2.75
N LEU A 49 -34.30 1.45 -2.52
CA LEU A 49 -33.39 2.22 -1.67
C LEU A 49 -33.12 3.62 -2.22
N ARG A 50 -33.03 3.77 -3.55
CA ARG A 50 -32.82 5.08 -4.17
C ARG A 50 -33.98 6.05 -3.94
N GLN A 51 -35.21 5.53 -3.81
CA GLN A 51 -36.43 6.31 -3.55
C GLN A 51 -36.70 6.55 -2.05
N ASP A 52 -36.31 5.62 -1.17
CA ASP A 52 -36.46 5.75 0.27
C ASP A 52 -35.35 6.64 0.87
N SER A 53 -35.59 7.95 0.94
CA SER A 53 -34.61 8.91 1.49
C SER A 53 -34.17 8.60 2.93
N LYS A 54 -35.04 7.98 3.74
CA LYS A 54 -34.73 7.63 5.15
C LYS A 54 -33.74 6.48 5.24
N ARG A 55 -33.84 5.48 4.35
CA ARG A 55 -32.85 4.39 4.26
C ARG A 55 -31.62 4.81 3.46
N ALA A 56 -31.81 5.60 2.40
CA ALA A 56 -30.74 6.01 1.48
C ALA A 56 -29.59 6.78 2.15
N GLN A 57 -29.81 7.47 3.26
CA GLN A 57 -28.74 8.18 3.99
C GLN A 57 -27.70 7.23 4.63
N TYR A 58 -28.03 5.95 4.85
CA TYR A 58 -27.15 5.02 5.56
C TYR A 58 -26.28 4.20 4.59
N ARG A 59 -24.97 4.40 4.67
CA ARG A 59 -23.94 3.69 3.87
C ARG A 59 -24.08 2.16 3.89
N SER A 60 -24.49 1.58 5.02
CA SER A 60 -24.67 0.13 5.19
C SER A 60 -25.68 -0.49 4.22
N HIS A 61 -26.74 0.23 3.85
CA HIS A 61 -27.73 -0.26 2.88
C HIS A 61 -27.16 -0.31 1.46
N TRP A 62 -26.31 0.67 1.09
CA TRP A 62 -25.60 0.65 -0.20
C TRP A 62 -24.54 -0.47 -0.24
N GLN A 63 -23.73 -0.62 0.81
CA GLN A 63 -22.73 -1.69 0.91
C GLN A 63 -23.36 -3.10 0.88
N SER A 64 -24.58 -3.25 1.40
CA SER A 64 -25.35 -4.50 1.27
C SER A 64 -25.72 -4.81 -0.19
N LEU A 65 -26.16 -3.80 -0.96
CA LEU A 65 -26.43 -3.96 -2.39
C LEU A 65 -25.17 -4.26 -3.21
N GLU A 66 -24.08 -3.53 -2.96
CA GLU A 66 -22.76 -3.81 -3.56
C GLU A 66 -22.35 -5.26 -3.31
N THR A 67 -22.47 -5.76 -2.08
CA THR A 67 -22.15 -7.14 -1.72
C THR A 67 -23.00 -8.15 -2.51
N ARG A 68 -24.29 -7.87 -2.72
CA ARG A 68 -25.21 -8.75 -3.47
C ARG A 68 -24.94 -8.74 -4.97
N PHE A 69 -24.70 -7.59 -5.59
CA PHE A 69 -24.30 -7.55 -7.00
C PHE A 69 -22.92 -8.21 -7.20
N LEU A 70 -21.96 -8.01 -6.29
CA LEU A 70 -20.68 -8.74 -6.33
C LEU A 70 -20.84 -10.26 -6.17
N ALA A 71 -21.86 -10.74 -5.44
CA ALA A 71 -22.16 -12.17 -5.35
C ALA A 71 -22.64 -12.73 -6.70
N VAL A 72 -23.60 -12.06 -7.36
CA VAL A 72 -24.07 -12.42 -8.71
C VAL A 72 -22.92 -12.49 -9.71
N PHE A 73 -22.03 -11.48 -9.70
CA PHE A 73 -20.85 -11.47 -10.58
C PHE A 73 -19.90 -12.64 -10.28
N LYS A 74 -19.64 -12.96 -9.01
CA LYS A 74 -18.73 -14.04 -8.61
C LYS A 74 -19.28 -15.43 -8.91
N GLU A 75 -20.60 -15.61 -8.85
CA GLU A 75 -21.26 -16.89 -9.14
C GLU A 75 -21.16 -17.26 -10.63
N SER A 76 -21.28 -16.29 -11.53
CA SER A 76 -21.12 -16.52 -12.97
C SER A 76 -20.41 -15.35 -13.65
N PRO A 77 -19.07 -15.27 -13.62
CA PRO A 77 -18.31 -14.14 -14.16
C PRO A 77 -18.42 -13.97 -15.68
N GLU A 78 -18.77 -15.03 -16.41
CA GLU A 78 -19.04 -15.00 -17.86
C GLU A 78 -20.54 -15.11 -18.18
N GLY A 79 -21.41 -15.06 -17.17
CA GLY A 79 -22.86 -15.21 -17.32
C GLY A 79 -23.55 -13.94 -17.86
N PRO A 80 -24.80 -14.06 -18.38
CA PRO A 80 -25.55 -12.94 -18.97
C PRO A 80 -25.96 -11.82 -17.98
N TYR A 81 -25.71 -12.03 -16.68
CA TYR A 81 -25.89 -11.04 -15.62
C TYR A 81 -24.56 -10.48 -15.08
N ALA A 82 -23.39 -10.99 -15.50
CA ALA A 82 -22.08 -10.55 -15.03
C ALA A 82 -21.75 -9.07 -15.34
N PRO A 83 -21.85 -8.59 -16.61
CA PRO A 83 -21.69 -7.16 -16.90
C PRO A 83 -22.72 -6.32 -16.15
N LYS A 84 -23.95 -6.84 -16.01
CA LYS A 84 -25.06 -6.14 -15.37
C LYS A 84 -24.82 -5.95 -13.88
N ALA A 85 -24.33 -6.98 -13.21
CA ALA A 85 -23.98 -6.96 -11.80
C ALA A 85 -22.86 -5.96 -11.53
N LEU A 86 -21.74 -6.02 -12.27
CA LEU A 86 -20.63 -5.07 -12.10
C LEU A 86 -21.04 -3.62 -12.36
N PHE A 87 -21.85 -3.37 -13.39
CA PHE A 87 -22.42 -2.05 -13.65
C PHE A 87 -23.25 -1.52 -12.46
N TYR A 88 -24.07 -2.38 -11.85
CA TYR A 88 -24.84 -1.99 -10.66
C TYR A 88 -23.97 -1.78 -9.40
N VAL A 89 -22.80 -2.42 -9.29
CA VAL A 89 -21.82 -2.06 -8.24
C VAL A 89 -21.27 -0.64 -8.45
N GLY A 90 -20.95 -0.27 -9.70
CA GLY A 90 -20.60 1.09 -10.07
C GLY A 90 -21.72 2.08 -9.74
N ARG A 91 -22.97 1.75 -10.09
CA ARG A 91 -24.15 2.58 -9.79
C ARG A 91 -24.44 2.70 -8.28
N VAL A 92 -24.22 1.65 -7.48
CA VAL A 92 -24.32 1.69 -6.02
C VAL A 92 -23.31 2.66 -5.44
N ASN A 93 -22.04 2.58 -5.86
CA ASN A 93 -21.00 3.49 -5.39
C ASN A 93 -21.21 4.93 -5.89
N TYR A 94 -21.77 5.13 -7.09
CA TYR A 94 -22.15 6.46 -7.57
C TYR A 94 -23.30 7.08 -6.75
N GLU A 95 -24.35 6.30 -6.47
CA GLU A 95 -25.44 6.74 -5.58
C GLU A 95 -24.94 7.03 -4.15
N LEU A 96 -24.00 6.23 -3.65
CA LEU A 96 -23.36 6.45 -2.36
C LEU A 96 -22.52 7.75 -2.36
N GLY A 97 -21.69 7.96 -3.38
CA GLY A 97 -20.89 9.18 -3.55
C GLY A 97 -21.73 10.46 -3.59
N LYS A 98 -22.88 10.45 -4.27
CA LYS A 98 -23.82 11.59 -4.28
C LYS A 98 -24.43 11.93 -2.90
N ARG A 99 -24.28 11.06 -1.91
CA ARG A 99 -24.82 11.23 -0.54
C ARG A 99 -23.73 11.43 0.50
N SER A 100 -22.57 10.81 0.31
CA SER A 100 -21.39 10.98 1.16
C SER A 100 -20.55 12.20 0.79
N TYR A 101 -20.66 12.67 -0.46
CA TYR A 101 -19.81 13.68 -1.10
C TYR A 101 -18.32 13.32 -1.14
N LEU A 102 -17.97 12.04 -0.90
CA LEU A 102 -16.59 11.57 -0.87
C LEU A 102 -16.10 11.23 -2.28
N LYS A 103 -15.03 11.92 -2.73
CA LYS A 103 -14.32 11.58 -3.98
C LYS A 103 -13.86 10.11 -4.05
N THR A 104 -13.66 9.45 -2.91
CA THR A 104 -13.34 8.01 -2.85
C THR A 104 -14.46 7.12 -3.36
N ASP A 105 -15.73 7.43 -3.03
CA ASP A 105 -16.88 6.62 -3.48
C ASP A 105 -17.11 6.80 -4.98
N PHE A 106 -16.90 8.00 -5.49
CA PHE A 106 -16.88 8.31 -6.92
C PHE A 106 -15.75 7.57 -7.67
N ARG A 107 -14.53 7.50 -7.11
CA ARG A 107 -13.42 6.72 -7.68
C ARG A 107 -13.69 5.22 -7.71
N VAL A 108 -14.34 4.67 -6.67
CA VAL A 108 -14.77 3.26 -6.67
C VAL A 108 -15.83 3.02 -7.76
N ALA A 109 -16.76 3.95 -7.96
CA ALA A 109 -17.72 3.87 -9.06
C ALA A 109 -17.04 3.87 -10.43
N VAL A 110 -16.07 4.77 -10.67
CA VAL A 110 -15.24 4.83 -11.87
C VAL A 110 -14.50 3.50 -12.12
N ASP A 111 -13.84 2.93 -11.13
CA ASP A 111 -13.16 1.63 -11.22
C ASP A 111 -14.12 0.50 -11.65
N TYR A 112 -15.32 0.43 -11.08
CA TYR A 112 -16.31 -0.58 -11.49
C TYR A 112 -16.88 -0.34 -12.89
N PHE A 113 -17.08 0.91 -13.32
CA PHE A 113 -17.49 1.20 -14.70
C PHE A 113 -16.39 0.87 -15.71
N GLN A 114 -15.13 1.22 -15.42
CA GLN A 114 -13.97 0.83 -16.24
C GLN A 114 -13.89 -0.69 -16.37
N ARG A 115 -14.14 -1.46 -15.29
CA ARG A 115 -14.16 -2.93 -15.33
C ARG A 115 -15.25 -3.50 -16.22
N VAL A 116 -16.44 -2.88 -16.30
CA VAL A 116 -17.49 -3.29 -17.25
C VAL A 116 -16.98 -3.12 -18.69
N ALA A 117 -16.51 -1.92 -19.04
CA ALA A 117 -16.05 -1.60 -20.38
C ALA A 117 -14.84 -2.45 -20.82
N THR A 118 -13.87 -2.68 -19.93
CA THR A 118 -12.68 -3.48 -20.22
C THR A 118 -12.97 -4.98 -20.27
N ARG A 119 -13.89 -5.51 -19.43
CA ARG A 119 -14.16 -6.96 -19.38
C ARG A 119 -15.22 -7.41 -20.40
N TYR A 120 -16.18 -6.57 -20.74
CA TYR A 120 -17.28 -6.90 -21.66
C TYR A 120 -17.39 -5.89 -22.81
N PRO A 121 -16.33 -5.66 -23.60
CA PRO A 121 -16.32 -4.62 -24.63
C PRO A 121 -17.37 -4.82 -25.75
N GLY A 122 -17.95 -6.02 -25.88
CA GLY A 122 -19.05 -6.30 -26.82
C GLY A 122 -20.46 -6.25 -26.21
N HIS A 123 -20.63 -5.87 -24.94
CA HIS A 123 -21.94 -5.81 -24.28
C HIS A 123 -22.46 -4.38 -24.20
N SER A 124 -23.76 -4.15 -24.46
CA SER A 124 -24.35 -2.80 -24.53
C SER A 124 -24.04 -1.91 -23.34
N TRP A 125 -24.13 -2.45 -22.11
CA TRP A 125 -23.87 -1.69 -20.87
C TRP A 125 -22.42 -1.21 -20.68
N SER A 126 -21.50 -1.54 -21.59
CA SER A 126 -20.18 -0.93 -21.63
C SER A 126 -20.23 0.52 -22.14
N ASP A 127 -21.18 0.85 -23.02
CA ASP A 127 -21.47 2.23 -23.44
C ASP A 127 -22.04 3.05 -22.26
N ASP A 128 -23.06 2.53 -21.57
CA ASP A 128 -23.58 3.10 -20.31
C ASP A 128 -22.47 3.34 -19.27
N ALA A 129 -21.54 2.39 -19.14
CA ALA A 129 -20.48 2.43 -18.15
C ALA A 129 -19.49 3.58 -18.44
N LEU A 130 -19.03 3.71 -19.69
CA LEU A 130 -18.15 4.81 -20.10
C LEU A 130 -18.83 6.17 -19.91
N TYR A 131 -20.11 6.30 -20.29
CA TYR A 131 -20.86 7.53 -20.05
C TYR A 131 -20.93 7.88 -18.56
N HIS A 132 -21.28 6.92 -17.71
CA HIS A 132 -21.32 7.14 -16.27
C HIS A 132 -19.96 7.49 -15.68
N MET A 133 -18.88 6.92 -16.22
CA MET A 133 -17.51 7.23 -15.83
C MET A 133 -17.14 8.69 -16.18
N ALA A 134 -17.42 9.13 -17.41
CA ALA A 134 -17.20 10.52 -17.84
C ALA A 134 -18.02 11.54 -17.01
N VAL A 135 -19.29 11.24 -16.74
CA VAL A 135 -20.14 12.06 -15.85
C VAL A 135 -19.51 12.20 -14.45
N ILE A 136 -18.90 11.14 -13.92
CA ILE A 136 -18.27 11.18 -12.59
C ILE A 136 -16.96 11.98 -12.62
N GLU A 137 -16.10 11.73 -13.61
CA GLU A 137 -14.86 12.50 -13.81
C GLU A 137 -15.14 14.00 -13.92
N TYR A 138 -16.07 14.40 -14.81
CA TYR A 138 -16.43 15.81 -14.99
C TYR A 138 -17.13 16.41 -13.76
N GLN A 139 -18.29 15.86 -13.38
CA GLN A 139 -19.17 16.55 -12.44
C GLN A 139 -18.69 16.44 -10.98
N HIS A 140 -18.09 15.31 -10.59
CA HIS A 140 -17.83 14.97 -9.18
C HIS A 140 -16.34 14.93 -8.82
N LEU A 141 -15.47 14.51 -9.74
CA LEU A 141 -14.02 14.52 -9.52
C LEU A 141 -13.36 15.83 -9.98
N LYS A 142 -14.00 16.57 -10.90
CA LYS A 142 -13.54 17.82 -11.54
C LYS A 142 -12.35 17.63 -12.47
N ASN A 143 -12.47 16.64 -13.34
CA ASN A 143 -11.44 16.18 -14.27
C ASN A 143 -11.99 16.21 -15.71
N ALA A 144 -12.12 17.42 -16.26
CA ALA A 144 -12.66 17.65 -17.61
C ALA A 144 -11.85 16.94 -18.72
N PRO A 145 -10.49 16.98 -18.74
CA PRO A 145 -9.72 16.28 -19.77
C PRO A 145 -10.00 14.77 -19.77
N LYS A 146 -10.02 14.14 -18.59
CA LYS A 146 -10.32 12.71 -18.48
C LYS A 146 -11.75 12.36 -18.89
N ALA A 147 -12.70 13.23 -18.61
CA ALA A 147 -14.07 13.05 -19.07
C ALA A 147 -14.14 13.11 -20.61
N VAL A 148 -13.45 14.06 -21.25
CA VAL A 148 -13.37 14.16 -22.72
C VAL A 148 -12.69 12.92 -23.31
N ASP A 149 -11.55 12.47 -22.78
CA ASP A 149 -10.87 11.22 -23.22
C ASP A 149 -11.83 10.02 -23.22
N VAL A 150 -12.62 9.89 -22.15
CA VAL A 150 -13.56 8.77 -21.98
C VAL A 150 -14.75 8.88 -22.93
N LEU A 151 -15.24 10.10 -23.19
CA LEU A 151 -16.32 10.35 -24.14
C LEU A 151 -15.87 10.12 -25.59
N ASP A 152 -14.65 10.54 -25.95
CA ASP A 152 -14.07 10.26 -27.27
C ASP A 152 -13.83 8.77 -27.47
N ALA A 153 -13.29 8.07 -26.46
CA ALA A 153 -13.17 6.62 -26.49
C ALA A 153 -14.54 5.91 -26.62
N GLN A 154 -15.56 6.41 -25.91
CA GLN A 154 -16.93 5.89 -26.00
C GLN A 154 -17.51 6.06 -27.40
N ILE A 155 -17.51 7.29 -27.94
CA ILE A 155 -18.07 7.63 -29.26
C ILE A 155 -17.35 6.86 -30.38
N ALA A 156 -16.03 6.67 -30.28
CA ALA A 156 -15.25 5.91 -31.26
C ALA A 156 -15.46 4.40 -31.17
N THR A 157 -15.66 3.85 -29.96
CA THR A 157 -15.78 2.39 -29.75
C THR A 157 -17.21 1.88 -29.94
N TYR A 158 -18.21 2.70 -29.60
CA TYR A 158 -19.63 2.35 -29.61
C TYR A 158 -20.46 3.31 -30.47
N PRO A 159 -20.15 3.54 -31.76
CA PRO A 159 -20.82 4.60 -32.56
C PRO A 159 -22.35 4.44 -32.70
N GLU A 160 -22.89 3.24 -32.46
CA GLU A 160 -24.33 2.91 -32.47
C GLU A 160 -24.92 2.69 -31.06
N GLY A 161 -24.18 3.03 -29.99
CA GLY A 161 -24.63 2.90 -28.61
C GLY A 161 -25.76 3.87 -28.22
N ASP A 162 -26.61 3.48 -27.27
CA ASP A 162 -27.77 4.27 -26.85
C ASP A 162 -27.40 5.49 -25.99
N MET A 163 -26.16 5.56 -25.51
CA MET A 163 -25.63 6.69 -24.74
C MET A 163 -24.75 7.62 -25.58
N VAL A 164 -24.49 7.32 -26.86
CA VAL A 164 -23.64 8.12 -27.77
C VAL A 164 -24.11 9.56 -27.93
N GLU A 165 -25.40 9.81 -28.16
CA GLU A 165 -25.90 11.18 -28.33
C GLU A 165 -25.79 11.99 -27.03
N ARG A 166 -25.92 11.33 -25.88
CA ARG A 166 -25.64 11.95 -24.58
C ARG A 166 -24.15 12.19 -24.37
N ALA A 167 -23.29 11.28 -24.84
CA ALA A 167 -21.85 11.43 -24.77
C ALA A 167 -21.36 12.61 -25.63
N LYS A 168 -21.86 12.73 -26.86
CA LYS A 168 -21.61 13.89 -27.74
C LYS A 168 -22.08 15.19 -27.10
N ALA A 169 -23.28 15.22 -26.51
CA ALA A 169 -23.81 16.40 -25.84
C ALA A 169 -22.95 16.82 -24.63
N LEU A 170 -22.61 15.87 -23.74
CA LEU A 170 -21.76 16.14 -22.57
C LEU A 170 -20.35 16.57 -22.98
N ARG A 171 -19.79 15.99 -24.04
CA ARG A 171 -18.50 16.40 -24.59
C ARG A 171 -18.54 17.84 -25.11
N ALA A 172 -19.61 18.21 -25.82
CA ALA A 172 -19.81 19.56 -26.33
C ALA A 172 -20.01 20.58 -25.20
N GLU A 173 -20.69 20.19 -24.10
CA GLU A 173 -20.81 20.98 -22.86
C GLU A 173 -19.43 21.28 -22.26
N ILE A 174 -18.62 20.24 -22.00
CA ILE A 174 -17.28 20.36 -21.40
C ILE A 174 -16.36 21.25 -22.25
N VAL A 175 -16.27 20.96 -23.55
CA VAL A 175 -15.40 21.71 -24.48
C VAL A 175 -15.93 23.13 -24.71
N GLY A 176 -17.24 23.36 -24.58
CA GLY A 176 -17.84 24.70 -24.64
C GLY A 176 -17.46 25.56 -23.43
N GLU A 177 -17.49 24.99 -22.21
CA GLU A 177 -17.07 25.68 -20.99
C GLU A 177 -15.57 26.03 -21.01
N GLU A 178 -14.69 25.11 -21.44
CA GLU A 178 -13.24 25.39 -21.52
C GLU A 178 -12.92 26.56 -22.48
N HIS A 179 -13.55 26.62 -23.66
CA HIS A 179 -13.37 27.75 -24.57
C HIS A 179 -13.88 29.08 -24.00
N ALA A 180 -14.97 29.07 -23.22
CA ALA A 180 -15.47 30.27 -22.56
C ALA A 180 -14.52 30.80 -21.47
N VAL A 181 -13.84 29.90 -20.75
CA VAL A 181 -12.81 30.26 -19.75
C VAL A 181 -11.54 30.81 -20.41
N ILE A 182 -11.10 30.21 -21.52
CA ILE A 182 -9.93 30.68 -22.28
C ILE A 182 -10.17 32.09 -22.86
N ALA A 183 -11.37 32.36 -23.37
CA ALA A 183 -11.75 33.69 -23.91
C ALA A 183 -11.81 34.80 -22.85
N ALA A 184 -11.89 34.47 -21.55
CA ALA A 184 -12.03 35.43 -20.46
C ALA A 184 -10.69 35.89 -19.82
N THR A 185 -9.54 35.38 -20.29
CA THR A 185 -8.23 35.62 -19.66
C THR A 185 -7.37 36.62 -20.45
N PRO A 186 -6.82 37.70 -19.85
CA PRO A 186 -6.02 38.70 -20.58
C PRO A 186 -4.69 38.14 -21.10
N THR A 187 -4.37 38.42 -22.37
CA THR A 187 -3.23 37.82 -23.08
C THR A 187 -1.92 38.59 -22.88
N GLY A 188 -0.98 37.99 -22.14
CA GLY A 188 0.45 38.32 -22.23
C GLY A 188 1.08 37.58 -23.42
N LYS A 189 1.76 38.29 -24.32
CA LYS A 189 2.37 37.70 -25.53
C LYS A 189 3.54 36.75 -25.19
N PRO A 190 3.66 35.58 -25.84
CA PRO A 190 4.91 34.84 -25.93
C PRO A 190 5.84 35.45 -27.00
N ASP A 191 7.16 35.27 -26.81
CA ASP A 191 8.22 35.77 -27.69
C ASP A 191 8.58 34.69 -28.75
N PRO A 192 8.78 35.03 -30.05
CA PRO A 192 8.90 34.03 -31.11
C PRO A 192 10.35 33.63 -31.38
N ALA A 193 10.76 32.46 -30.85
CA ALA A 193 12.01 31.79 -31.23
C ALA A 193 11.81 30.26 -31.21
N GLU A 194 11.14 29.74 -32.23
CA GLU A 194 10.83 28.33 -32.42
C GLU A 194 11.67 27.71 -33.56
N LEU A 195 11.82 26.39 -33.55
CA LEU A 195 12.30 25.52 -34.63
C LEU A 195 13.75 25.69 -35.14
N GLN A 196 14.61 24.78 -34.68
CA GLN A 196 15.43 24.00 -35.63
C GLN A 196 15.32 22.50 -35.32
N SER A 197 15.00 21.74 -36.36
CA SER A 197 14.85 20.29 -36.37
C SER A 197 16.16 19.58 -36.69
N THR A 198 16.44 18.43 -36.07
CA THR A 198 17.15 17.33 -36.73
C THR A 198 16.66 15.98 -36.22
N ASP A 199 16.17 15.14 -37.13
CA ASP A 199 16.14 13.69 -36.93
C ASP A 199 17.57 13.13 -36.81
N ALA A 200 17.81 12.26 -35.83
CA ALA A 200 18.89 11.29 -35.86
C ALA A 200 18.59 10.13 -34.89
N GLY A 201 18.38 8.92 -35.44
CA GLY A 201 18.20 7.72 -34.61
C GLY A 201 19.52 7.29 -33.96
N ALA A 202 19.51 7.04 -32.65
CA ALA A 202 20.65 6.50 -31.92
C ALA A 202 20.27 5.22 -31.14
N LYS A 203 20.92 4.10 -31.48
CA LYS A 203 20.98 2.93 -30.60
C LYS A 203 21.91 3.26 -29.43
N ALA A 204 21.38 3.28 -28.21
CA ALA A 204 22.19 3.27 -26.99
C ALA A 204 22.24 1.83 -26.44
N VAL A 205 23.36 1.13 -26.69
CA VAL A 205 23.69 -0.11 -25.98
C VAL A 205 24.49 0.29 -24.74
N ALA A 206 23.96 0.00 -23.54
CA ALA A 206 24.73 0.14 -22.31
C ALA A 206 25.43 -1.18 -21.98
N GLU A 207 26.68 -1.11 -21.53
CA GLU A 207 27.49 -2.28 -21.21
C GLU A 207 26.97 -3.03 -19.97
N ALA A 208 27.05 -4.37 -20.04
CA ALA A 208 26.84 -5.24 -18.90
C ALA A 208 28.13 -5.37 -18.06
N PRO A 209 28.04 -5.52 -16.74
CA PRO A 209 29.21 -5.88 -15.93
C PRO A 209 29.74 -7.28 -16.30
N ALA A 210 31.03 -7.50 -16.07
CA ALA A 210 31.79 -8.59 -16.67
C ALA A 210 31.32 -10.01 -16.27
N LYS A 211 31.52 -10.94 -17.20
CA LYS A 211 31.14 -12.36 -17.10
C LYS A 211 31.77 -13.05 -15.89
N ARG A 212 30.97 -13.88 -15.20
CA ARG A 212 31.44 -15.08 -14.51
C ARG A 212 30.88 -16.29 -15.28
N ASP A 213 31.75 -17.21 -15.69
CA ASP A 213 31.33 -18.42 -16.39
C ASP A 213 30.67 -19.39 -15.39
N VAL A 214 29.34 -19.52 -15.47
CA VAL A 214 28.56 -20.49 -14.69
C VAL A 214 27.93 -21.51 -15.67
N PRO A 215 28.21 -22.82 -15.53
CA PRO A 215 27.61 -23.85 -16.38
C PRO A 215 26.08 -23.95 -16.20
N PRO A 216 25.35 -24.45 -17.21
CA PRO A 216 23.92 -24.24 -17.31
C PRO A 216 23.09 -25.08 -16.35
N GLY A 217 22.10 -24.45 -15.73
CA GLY A 217 21.02 -25.14 -15.04
C GLY A 217 19.87 -24.19 -14.66
N ASP A 218 18.92 -23.99 -15.56
CA ASP A 218 17.59 -23.40 -15.31
C ASP A 218 17.52 -22.22 -14.31
N ALA A 219 17.92 -21.02 -14.75
CA ALA A 219 17.33 -19.81 -14.18
C ALA A 219 15.84 -19.73 -14.59
N ARG A 220 14.98 -19.20 -13.73
CA ARG A 220 13.54 -19.08 -13.96
C ARG A 220 13.06 -17.68 -13.60
N LEU A 221 12.45 -17.02 -14.58
CA LEU A 221 11.61 -15.84 -14.35
C LEU A 221 10.38 -16.28 -13.58
N ILE A 222 10.25 -15.82 -12.32
CA ILE A 222 9.17 -16.17 -11.39
C ILE A 222 8.00 -15.18 -11.51
N ASP A 223 8.30 -13.89 -11.60
CA ASP A 223 7.31 -12.81 -11.44
C ASP A 223 7.78 -11.50 -12.09
N VAL A 224 6.83 -10.63 -12.44
CA VAL A 224 7.09 -9.25 -12.85
C VAL A 224 6.04 -8.33 -12.20
N ARG A 225 6.50 -7.48 -11.28
CA ARG A 225 5.66 -6.54 -10.52
C ARG A 225 5.91 -5.11 -10.95
N TYR A 226 4.95 -4.23 -10.69
CA TYR A 226 5.11 -2.80 -10.97
C TYR A 226 4.39 -1.92 -9.95
N GLN A 227 4.87 -0.68 -9.84
CA GLN A 227 4.17 0.48 -9.33
C GLN A 227 4.25 1.56 -10.41
N SER A 228 3.18 2.32 -10.63
CA SER A 228 3.11 3.32 -11.70
C SER A 228 2.29 4.52 -11.25
N SER A 229 2.65 5.69 -11.76
CA SER A 229 2.02 7.00 -11.55
C SER A 229 2.31 7.88 -12.78
N ASP A 230 1.63 9.01 -12.91
CA ASP A 230 1.79 9.90 -14.07
C ASP A 230 3.18 10.57 -14.14
N GLU A 231 3.97 10.52 -13.05
CA GLU A 231 5.34 11.05 -12.98
C GLU A 231 6.43 9.97 -13.13
N PHE A 232 6.19 8.76 -12.59
CA PHE A 232 7.16 7.67 -12.59
C PHE A 232 6.54 6.27 -12.56
N SER A 233 7.29 5.28 -13.03
CA SER A 233 7.02 3.86 -12.81
C SER A 233 8.26 3.12 -12.32
N ARG A 234 8.06 2.14 -11.43
CA ARG A 234 9.05 1.17 -10.99
C ARG A 234 8.57 -0.23 -11.35
N VAL A 235 9.42 -1.02 -12.00
CA VAL A 235 9.16 -2.43 -12.33
C VAL A 235 10.22 -3.30 -11.66
N VAL A 236 9.78 -4.44 -11.12
CA VAL A 236 10.63 -5.43 -10.44
C VAL A 236 10.46 -6.77 -11.14
N VAL A 237 11.53 -7.26 -11.75
CA VAL A 237 11.59 -8.61 -12.34
C VAL A 237 12.22 -9.56 -11.32
N VAL A 238 11.59 -10.69 -11.04
CA VAL A 238 12.04 -11.66 -10.02
C VAL A 238 12.45 -12.97 -10.68
N LEU A 239 13.65 -13.46 -10.37
CA LEU A 239 14.20 -14.73 -10.83
C LEU A 239 14.63 -15.59 -9.64
N ASN A 240 14.58 -16.91 -9.78
CA ASN A 240 15.01 -17.87 -8.74
C ASN A 240 16.54 -17.93 -8.51
N LYS A 241 17.32 -17.16 -9.28
CA LYS A 241 18.77 -16.94 -9.16
C LYS A 241 19.24 -15.97 -10.23
N GLU A 242 20.50 -15.55 -10.12
CA GLU A 242 21.17 -14.69 -11.09
C GLU A 242 21.10 -15.25 -12.52
N ALA A 243 20.81 -14.36 -13.46
CA ALA A 243 20.88 -14.61 -14.89
C ALA A 243 21.48 -13.39 -15.59
N ALA A 244 22.41 -13.62 -16.51
CA ALA A 244 22.91 -12.58 -17.41
C ALA A 244 21.76 -12.03 -18.26
N TYR A 245 21.71 -10.72 -18.46
CA TYR A 245 20.65 -10.09 -19.24
C TYR A 245 21.19 -9.03 -20.20
N THR A 246 20.42 -8.78 -21.26
CA THR A 246 20.61 -7.65 -22.17
C THR A 246 19.29 -6.89 -22.28
N TYR A 247 19.34 -5.60 -22.61
CA TYR A 247 18.12 -4.79 -22.76
C TYR A 247 18.23 -3.82 -23.94
N ASN A 248 17.09 -3.32 -24.38
CA ASN A 248 17.02 -2.33 -25.45
C ASN A 248 15.76 -1.46 -25.31
N VAL A 249 15.89 -0.20 -25.70
CA VAL A 249 14.79 0.77 -25.73
C VAL A 249 14.42 1.07 -27.18
N LEU A 250 13.14 0.99 -27.48
CA LEU A 250 12.55 1.34 -28.77
C LEU A 250 11.67 2.58 -28.57
N GLY A 251 11.86 3.59 -29.42
CA GLY A 251 10.96 4.73 -29.52
C GLY A 251 9.56 4.31 -30.00
N PRO A 252 8.58 5.23 -29.91
CA PRO A 252 7.23 4.97 -30.36
C PRO A 252 7.20 4.85 -31.89
N ASN A 253 6.26 4.08 -32.41
CA ASN A 253 6.01 4.01 -33.84
C ASN A 253 4.51 4.15 -34.08
N ALA A 254 4.08 5.39 -34.37
CA ALA A 254 2.69 5.75 -34.61
C ALA A 254 2.08 4.95 -35.79
N ALA A 255 2.82 4.80 -36.89
CA ALA A 255 2.37 4.06 -38.08
C ALA A 255 2.11 2.57 -37.81
N ALA A 256 2.75 1.98 -36.79
CA ALA A 256 2.55 0.60 -36.38
C ALA A 256 1.74 0.46 -35.07
N ASN A 257 1.16 1.55 -34.55
CA ASN A 257 0.50 1.64 -33.24
C ASN A 257 1.32 0.98 -32.11
N LYS A 258 2.61 1.33 -32.01
CA LYS A 258 3.52 0.82 -30.97
C LYS A 258 3.93 1.95 -30.01
N PRO A 259 3.69 1.79 -28.70
CA PRO A 259 4.15 2.72 -27.67
C PRO A 259 5.68 2.67 -27.51
N HIS A 260 6.23 3.59 -26.72
CA HIS A 260 7.61 3.48 -26.25
C HIS A 260 7.81 2.13 -25.53
N ARG A 261 8.95 1.48 -25.72
CA ARG A 261 9.17 0.13 -25.20
C ARG A 261 10.58 -0.08 -24.68
N LEU A 262 10.68 -0.54 -23.43
CA LEU A 262 11.89 -1.17 -22.90
C LEU A 262 11.66 -2.68 -22.86
N TYR A 263 12.56 -3.48 -23.45
CA TYR A 263 12.55 -4.93 -23.25
C TYR A 263 13.89 -5.43 -22.74
N ILE A 264 13.84 -6.52 -21.97
CA ILE A 264 14.98 -7.16 -21.33
C ILE A 264 14.94 -8.65 -21.65
N ASP A 265 16.02 -9.18 -22.23
CA ASP A 265 16.24 -10.60 -22.47
C ASP A 265 17.16 -11.17 -21.39
N PHE A 266 16.70 -12.21 -20.70
CA PHE A 266 17.48 -12.97 -19.73
C PHE A 266 18.01 -14.26 -20.38
N GLU A 267 19.33 -14.41 -20.42
CA GLU A 267 20.01 -15.57 -20.98
C GLU A 267 19.84 -16.80 -20.08
N HIS A 268 19.86 -17.99 -20.68
CA HIS A 268 19.70 -19.30 -20.02
C HIS A 268 18.50 -19.39 -19.04
N THR A 269 17.45 -18.62 -19.31
CA THR A 269 16.30 -18.42 -18.41
C THR A 269 15.00 -18.97 -19.01
N ARG A 270 14.22 -19.67 -18.19
CA ARG A 270 12.87 -20.15 -18.52
C ARG A 270 11.79 -19.32 -17.84
N LEU A 271 10.61 -19.25 -18.44
CA LEU A 271 9.42 -18.70 -17.82
C LEU A 271 8.83 -19.71 -16.82
N ALA A 272 8.52 -19.30 -15.59
CA ALA A 272 7.78 -20.15 -14.66
C ALA A 272 6.28 -20.19 -15.03
N ASN A 273 5.61 -21.30 -14.71
CA ASN A 273 4.23 -21.58 -15.16
C ASN A 273 3.17 -20.55 -14.69
N ASN A 274 3.49 -19.74 -13.67
CA ASN A 274 2.56 -18.82 -13.02
C ASN A 274 2.94 -17.34 -13.21
N VAL A 275 3.92 -17.02 -14.07
CA VAL A 275 4.26 -15.62 -14.39
C VAL A 275 3.05 -14.99 -15.09
N ASN A 276 2.72 -13.75 -14.73
CA ASN A 276 1.64 -13.03 -15.39
C ASN A 276 2.16 -12.50 -16.74
N ASN A 277 1.87 -13.24 -17.82
CA ASN A 277 2.54 -13.08 -19.11
C ASN A 277 2.09 -11.84 -19.90
N ASP A 278 0.95 -11.26 -19.57
CA ASP A 278 0.41 -10.08 -20.23
C ASP A 278 -0.53 -9.32 -19.29
N LEU A 279 -0.14 -8.10 -18.91
CA LEU A 279 -0.84 -7.27 -17.95
C LEU A 279 -0.90 -5.83 -18.48
N ALA A 280 -2.11 -5.40 -18.86
CA ALA A 280 -2.40 -4.01 -19.19
C ALA A 280 -2.50 -3.17 -17.91
N ILE A 281 -1.99 -1.94 -17.98
CA ILE A 281 -1.79 -1.07 -16.81
C ILE A 281 -2.41 0.30 -17.11
N SER A 282 -3.37 0.68 -16.28
CA SER A 282 -4.25 1.83 -16.51
C SER A 282 -3.83 3.07 -15.72
N ASP A 283 -2.92 2.93 -14.77
CA ASP A 283 -2.46 3.95 -13.83
C ASP A 283 -1.00 4.33 -14.15
N GLY A 284 -0.76 5.61 -14.40
CA GLY A 284 0.57 6.16 -14.71
C GLY A 284 1.18 5.84 -16.08
N ILE A 285 2.48 6.17 -16.19
CA ILE A 285 3.21 6.14 -17.47
C ILE A 285 3.47 4.74 -18.04
N LEU A 286 3.48 3.69 -17.21
CA LEU A 286 3.58 2.30 -17.66
C LEU A 286 2.20 1.81 -18.13
N ARG A 287 2.11 1.36 -19.38
CA ARG A 287 0.86 0.94 -20.05
C ARG A 287 0.69 -0.57 -20.15
N ARG A 288 1.79 -1.33 -20.17
CA ARG A 288 1.74 -2.80 -20.25
C ARG A 288 3.02 -3.44 -19.73
N VAL A 289 2.88 -4.55 -19.03
CA VAL A 289 3.95 -5.50 -18.71
C VAL A 289 3.64 -6.80 -19.45
N ARG A 290 4.63 -7.37 -20.13
CA ARG A 290 4.56 -8.71 -20.72
C ARG A 290 5.78 -9.51 -20.35
N ALA A 291 5.60 -10.80 -20.12
CA ALA A 291 6.65 -11.77 -19.88
C ALA A 291 6.43 -12.98 -20.77
N GLY A 292 7.49 -13.48 -21.41
CA GLY A 292 7.35 -14.57 -22.37
C GLY A 292 8.67 -15.31 -22.64
N GLN A 293 8.55 -16.56 -23.08
CA GLN A 293 9.70 -17.33 -23.55
C GLN A 293 10.04 -16.87 -24.99
N ASN A 294 11.10 -16.06 -25.13
CA ASN A 294 11.50 -15.46 -26.40
C ASN A 294 12.27 -16.44 -27.30
N THR A 295 13.11 -17.29 -26.69
CA THR A 295 13.70 -18.47 -27.33
C THR A 295 13.70 -19.64 -26.34
N PRO A 296 13.98 -20.89 -26.74
CA PRO A 296 14.07 -22.03 -25.82
C PRO A 296 15.07 -21.88 -24.65
N THR A 297 15.96 -20.87 -24.72
CA THR A 297 16.96 -20.52 -23.71
C THR A 297 16.85 -19.09 -23.18
N LYS A 298 15.95 -18.24 -23.68
CA LYS A 298 15.80 -16.84 -23.25
C LYS A 298 14.38 -16.49 -22.85
N ALA A 299 14.20 -15.95 -21.64
CA ALA A 299 12.97 -15.29 -21.22
C ALA A 299 13.08 -13.79 -21.50
N ARG A 300 11.99 -13.16 -21.94
CA ARG A 300 11.92 -11.71 -22.21
C ARG A 300 10.84 -11.07 -21.37
N VAL A 301 11.18 -9.95 -20.74
CA VAL A 301 10.22 -8.99 -20.18
C VAL A 301 10.11 -7.81 -21.15
N VAL A 302 8.89 -7.34 -21.40
CA VAL A 302 8.58 -6.20 -22.27
C VAL A 302 7.69 -5.22 -21.52
N LEU A 303 8.13 -3.97 -21.44
CA LEU A 303 7.47 -2.87 -20.77
C LEU A 303 7.08 -1.84 -21.83
N ASP A 304 5.79 -1.60 -21.99
CA ASP A 304 5.25 -0.58 -22.88
C ASP A 304 4.88 0.66 -22.05
N PHE A 305 5.35 1.83 -22.44
CA PHE A 305 5.15 3.12 -21.75
C PHE A 305 4.44 4.14 -22.65
N GLN A 306 3.70 5.06 -22.05
CA GLN A 306 3.13 6.20 -22.77
C GLN A 306 4.24 7.11 -23.32
N ASP A 307 5.22 7.44 -22.48
CA ASP A 307 6.44 8.16 -22.84
C ASP A 307 7.58 7.75 -21.89
N ILE A 308 8.83 7.94 -22.29
CA ILE A 308 10.06 7.64 -21.53
C ILE A 308 11.21 8.54 -22.00
N ARG A 309 11.72 9.38 -21.10
CA ARG A 309 12.96 10.16 -21.33
C ARG A 309 14.16 9.66 -20.52
N LYS A 310 13.95 9.19 -19.29
CA LYS A 310 15.02 8.70 -18.40
C LYS A 310 14.61 7.39 -17.76
N TYR A 311 15.57 6.48 -17.63
CA TYR A 311 15.41 5.21 -16.94
C TYR A 311 16.69 4.79 -16.20
N LYS A 312 16.55 3.93 -15.20
CA LYS A 312 17.65 3.31 -14.48
C LYS A 312 17.35 1.82 -14.26
N ILE A 313 18.28 0.95 -14.65
CA ILE A 313 18.17 -0.50 -14.46
C ILE A 313 19.32 -0.93 -13.54
N PHE A 314 19.02 -1.73 -12.52
CA PHE A 314 20.04 -2.28 -11.62
C PHE A 314 19.60 -3.60 -11.00
N ALA A 315 20.55 -4.53 -10.88
CA ALA A 315 20.34 -5.83 -10.25
C ALA A 315 20.50 -5.73 -8.73
N MET A 316 19.78 -6.58 -8.00
CA MET A 316 19.85 -6.74 -6.55
C MET A 316 19.75 -8.22 -6.18
N GLU A 317 20.73 -8.70 -5.41
CA GLU A 317 20.64 -9.99 -4.74
C GLU A 317 19.74 -9.86 -3.50
N SER A 318 18.75 -10.76 -3.35
CA SER A 318 17.71 -10.68 -2.32
C SER A 318 17.53 -12.04 -1.63
N GLY A 319 18.60 -12.57 -1.04
CA GLY A 319 18.58 -13.87 -0.37
C GLY A 319 18.52 -15.00 -1.40
N GLU A 320 17.45 -15.79 -1.38
CA GLU A 320 17.28 -16.95 -2.30
C GLU A 320 16.78 -16.56 -3.71
N ASP A 321 16.31 -15.32 -3.91
CA ASP A 321 15.88 -14.80 -5.22
C ASP A 321 16.80 -13.67 -5.74
N TYR A 322 16.95 -13.60 -7.06
CA TYR A 322 17.62 -12.51 -7.78
C TYR A 322 16.58 -11.55 -8.37
N ARG A 323 16.82 -10.24 -8.26
CA ARG A 323 15.84 -9.22 -8.68
C ARG A 323 16.49 -8.17 -9.58
N LEU A 324 15.75 -7.73 -10.59
CA LEU A 324 16.14 -6.61 -11.45
C LEU A 324 15.13 -5.47 -11.29
N LEU A 325 15.59 -4.32 -10.80
CA LEU A 325 14.79 -3.10 -10.67
C LEU A 325 14.96 -2.21 -11.90
N ILE A 326 13.85 -1.60 -12.31
CA ILE A 326 13.73 -0.75 -13.50
C ILE A 326 12.89 0.47 -13.12
N ASP A 327 13.53 1.63 -13.01
CA ASP A 327 12.86 2.91 -12.73
C ASP A 327 12.75 3.74 -14.02
N VAL A 328 11.62 4.40 -14.24
CA VAL A 328 11.29 5.18 -15.46
C VAL A 328 10.52 6.45 -15.08
N SER A 329 10.74 7.58 -15.78
CA SER A 329 10.06 8.87 -15.50
C SER A 329 9.41 9.52 -16.73
N ALA A 330 8.39 10.34 -16.48
CA ALA A 330 7.61 11.12 -17.46
C ALA A 330 8.39 12.29 -18.09
N PRO A 331 7.87 12.93 -19.17
CA PRO A 331 8.60 13.97 -19.92
C PRO A 331 8.63 15.34 -19.25
N ASP A 332 7.49 15.79 -18.70
CA ASP A 332 7.31 17.14 -18.15
C ASP A 332 7.64 17.23 -16.65
N ALA A 333 7.97 16.09 -16.02
CA ALA A 333 8.41 16.01 -14.64
C ALA A 333 9.80 16.64 -14.49
N ASN A 334 9.85 17.93 -14.17
CA ASN A 334 11.10 18.61 -13.85
C ASN A 334 11.65 18.06 -12.52
N LEU A 335 12.73 17.29 -12.60
CA LEU A 335 13.35 16.58 -11.46
C LEU A 335 14.06 17.49 -10.45
N ASP A 336 13.78 18.79 -10.43
CA ASP A 336 14.26 19.71 -9.39
C ASP A 336 13.46 19.50 -8.10
N PRO A 337 14.10 19.08 -6.98
CA PRO A 337 13.41 18.89 -5.70
C PRO A 337 12.79 20.17 -5.11
N ALA A 338 13.13 21.37 -5.61
CA ALA A 338 12.62 22.63 -5.10
C ALA A 338 11.22 22.97 -5.62
N SER A 339 10.96 22.83 -6.93
CA SER A 339 9.67 23.17 -7.55
C SER A 339 8.56 22.19 -7.13
N LEU A 340 8.86 20.89 -7.16
CA LEU A 340 7.96 19.81 -6.69
C LEU A 340 7.54 20.01 -5.22
N LYS A 341 8.43 20.57 -4.40
CA LYS A 341 8.17 20.89 -2.99
C LYS A 341 7.26 22.10 -2.81
N GLU A 342 7.41 23.15 -3.63
CA GLU A 342 6.58 24.36 -3.51
C GLU A 342 5.13 24.13 -3.94
N GLN A 343 4.92 23.38 -5.03
CA GLN A 343 3.59 23.11 -5.56
C GLN A 343 2.74 22.25 -4.60
N ALA A 344 3.33 21.16 -4.08
CA ALA A 344 2.68 20.32 -3.07
C ALA A 344 2.33 21.08 -1.77
N LEU A 345 3.12 22.09 -1.40
CA LEU A 345 2.83 22.96 -0.24
C LEU A 345 1.62 23.88 -0.47
N LYS A 346 1.46 24.42 -1.68
CA LYS A 346 0.32 25.29 -2.05
C LYS A 346 -1.00 24.51 -2.09
N GLU A 347 -0.99 23.32 -2.68
CA GLU A 347 -2.19 22.47 -2.81
C GLU A 347 -2.68 21.95 -1.45
N ALA A 348 -1.75 21.52 -0.57
CA ALA A 348 -2.09 21.09 0.79
C ALA A 348 -2.68 22.22 1.64
N ALA A 349 -2.18 23.46 1.50
CA ALA A 349 -2.70 24.62 2.22
C ALA A 349 -4.14 24.99 1.82
N GLN A 350 -4.47 24.89 0.53
CA GLN A 350 -5.83 25.18 0.03
C GLN A 350 -6.84 24.13 0.49
N ALA A 351 -6.47 22.84 0.49
CA ALA A 351 -7.32 21.77 1.00
C ALA A 351 -7.63 21.94 2.50
N ALA A 352 -6.63 22.32 3.31
CA ALA A 352 -6.80 22.54 4.74
C ALA A 352 -7.76 23.70 5.06
N ALA A 353 -7.73 24.79 4.27
CA ALA A 353 -8.60 25.95 4.49
C ALA A 353 -10.10 25.65 4.27
N GLN A 354 -10.44 24.66 3.44
CA GLN A 354 -11.82 24.29 3.14
C GLN A 354 -12.44 23.37 4.21
N ALA A 355 -11.63 22.50 4.85
CA ALA A 355 -12.09 21.52 5.83
C ALA A 355 -12.62 22.13 7.15
N VAL A 356 -12.24 23.36 7.47
CA VAL A 356 -12.58 24.04 8.75
C VAL A 356 -14.06 24.48 8.84
N ARG A 357 -14.83 24.43 7.73
CA ARG A 357 -16.14 25.10 7.61
C ARG A 357 -17.40 24.25 7.90
N GLN A 358 -17.31 22.96 8.25
CA GLN A 358 -18.50 22.13 8.49
C GLN A 358 -18.66 21.60 9.93
N PRO A 359 -19.81 21.83 10.60
CA PRO A 359 -20.13 21.22 11.88
C PRO A 359 -20.79 19.83 11.73
N VAL A 360 -20.53 18.91 12.66
CA VAL A 360 -21.14 17.57 12.70
C VAL A 360 -21.87 17.37 14.03
N GLY A 361 -23.13 16.94 13.96
CA GLY A 361 -24.01 16.74 15.12
C GLY A 361 -24.01 15.33 15.71
N ASP A 362 -24.48 15.22 16.95
CA ASP A 362 -24.42 14.02 17.79
C ASP A 362 -25.50 12.96 17.49
N ASN A 363 -25.14 11.67 17.58
CA ASN A 363 -25.99 10.65 18.20
C ASN A 363 -25.19 9.35 18.57
N PRO A 364 -25.56 8.59 19.62
CA PRO A 364 -24.70 7.58 20.24
C PRO A 364 -24.94 6.13 19.79
N LEU A 365 -23.97 5.27 20.12
CA LEU A 365 -23.91 3.84 19.77
C LEU A 365 -24.77 2.93 20.69
N ARG A 366 -25.26 1.80 20.15
CA ARG A 366 -25.86 0.68 20.91
C ARG A 366 -25.05 -0.62 20.74
N PRO A 367 -24.96 -1.49 21.76
CA PRO A 367 -24.10 -2.68 21.76
C PRO A 367 -24.77 -3.94 21.21
N VAL A 368 -23.96 -4.89 20.69
CA VAL A 368 -24.40 -6.21 20.17
C VAL A 368 -23.75 -7.34 20.99
N LYS A 369 -24.52 -8.39 21.29
CA LYS A 369 -24.08 -9.58 22.07
C LYS A 369 -23.30 -10.60 21.20
N ARG A 370 -22.40 -11.36 21.84
CA ARG A 370 -21.66 -12.50 21.24
C ARG A 370 -22.34 -13.86 21.53
N PRO A 371 -22.16 -14.88 20.67
CA PRO A 371 -22.44 -16.29 20.99
C PRO A 371 -21.21 -16.99 21.62
N VAL A 372 -21.47 -18.14 22.26
CA VAL A 372 -20.51 -18.94 23.07
C VAL A 372 -20.03 -20.17 22.28
N ARG A 373 -18.83 -20.69 22.59
CA ARG A 373 -18.40 -22.07 22.27
C ARG A 373 -17.64 -22.70 23.45
N GLU A 374 -17.83 -24.01 23.62
CA GLU A 374 -17.27 -24.84 24.70
C GLU A 374 -15.90 -25.46 24.36
N PRO A 375 -15.15 -25.99 25.36
CA PRO A 375 -13.74 -26.35 25.22
C PRO A 375 -13.48 -27.83 24.89
N VAL A 376 -12.33 -28.12 24.28
CA VAL A 376 -11.79 -29.48 24.09
C VAL A 376 -10.60 -29.72 25.02
N LYS A 377 -10.50 -30.94 25.55
CA LYS A 377 -9.59 -31.36 26.62
C LYS A 377 -8.13 -31.56 26.16
N LYS A 378 -7.20 -31.47 27.11
CA LYS A 378 -5.80 -31.94 27.04
C LYS A 378 -5.61 -33.14 27.96
N GLU A 379 -4.56 -33.94 27.72
CA GLU A 379 -3.61 -34.60 28.68
C GLU A 379 -2.84 -35.75 27.97
N PRO A 380 -1.75 -36.34 28.52
CA PRO A 380 -0.55 -35.71 29.10
C PRO A 380 0.80 -36.47 28.80
N ALA A 381 1.87 -36.14 29.57
CA ALA A 381 3.04 -36.98 29.94
C ALA A 381 4.22 -37.16 28.92
N THR A 382 5.52 -37.31 29.27
CA THR A 382 6.32 -37.15 30.54
C THR A 382 7.86 -37.17 30.27
N VAL A 383 8.66 -36.45 31.09
CA VAL A 383 9.91 -36.87 31.84
C VAL A 383 10.81 -38.02 31.28
N ALA A 384 12.15 -37.99 31.23
CA ALA A 384 13.22 -36.96 31.46
C ALA A 384 14.67 -37.46 31.10
N ASP A 385 15.67 -36.58 31.29
CA ASP A 385 17.12 -36.77 31.60
C ASP A 385 18.24 -37.22 30.61
N ASN A 386 19.31 -36.39 30.64
CA ASN A 386 20.77 -36.63 30.61
C ASN A 386 21.52 -37.32 29.43
N ALA A 387 22.37 -36.54 28.74
CA ALA A 387 23.76 -36.94 28.38
C ALA A 387 24.67 -35.73 27.98
N LYS A 388 25.90 -35.69 28.53
CA LYS A 388 27.15 -35.15 27.91
C LYS A 388 27.93 -36.38 27.39
N PRO A 389 28.97 -36.32 26.51
CA PRO A 389 29.91 -35.22 26.17
C PRO A 389 29.81 -34.83 24.66
N SER A 390 30.71 -34.12 23.95
CA SER A 390 32.16 -33.92 24.02
C SER A 390 32.60 -32.64 23.27
N ALA A 391 33.85 -32.22 23.46
CA ALA A 391 34.46 -31.12 22.71
C ALA A 391 34.96 -31.55 21.32
N GLY A 392 34.93 -30.61 20.36
CA GLY A 392 35.51 -30.75 19.03
C GLY A 392 35.51 -29.37 18.36
N GLY A 393 36.68 -28.76 18.20
CA GLY A 393 36.79 -27.36 17.78
C GLY A 393 36.83 -27.19 16.26
N ALA A 394 36.22 -26.10 15.78
CA ALA A 394 36.50 -25.52 14.47
C ALA A 394 36.71 -24.00 14.66
N LYS A 395 37.79 -23.47 14.08
CA LYS A 395 38.19 -22.06 14.22
C LYS A 395 37.29 -21.18 13.35
N SER A 396 36.72 -20.11 13.90
CA SER A 396 36.25 -18.98 13.08
C SER A 396 37.42 -18.02 12.82
N SER A 397 37.55 -17.58 11.57
CA SER A 397 38.48 -16.52 11.17
C SER A 397 38.01 -15.19 11.75
N GLY A 398 38.86 -14.52 12.52
CA GLY A 398 38.54 -13.20 13.09
C GLY A 398 38.66 -12.09 12.04
N GLU A 399 37.60 -11.29 11.90
CA GLU A 399 37.69 -9.97 11.25
C GLU A 399 38.39 -8.99 12.20
N ALA A 400 39.49 -8.40 11.75
CA ALA A 400 40.24 -7.43 12.52
C ALA A 400 39.47 -6.09 12.60
N LYS A 401 39.01 -5.72 13.80
CA LYS A 401 38.47 -4.37 14.05
C LYS A 401 39.61 -3.35 14.04
N VAL A 402 39.82 -2.69 12.90
CA VAL A 402 40.68 -1.51 12.80
C VAL A 402 40.02 -0.38 13.58
N ASN A 403 40.66 0.08 14.65
CA ASN A 403 40.16 1.17 15.49
C ASN A 403 40.83 2.48 15.07
N TYR A 404 40.16 3.29 14.27
CA TYR A 404 40.61 4.63 13.91
C TYR A 404 40.37 5.59 15.07
N ASP A 405 41.44 5.87 15.85
CA ASP A 405 41.39 6.87 16.91
C ASP A 405 41.67 8.26 16.32
N LEU A 406 40.62 9.07 16.15
CA LEU A 406 40.70 10.39 15.54
C LEU A 406 41.16 11.43 16.56
N THR A 407 42.25 12.13 16.23
CA THR A 407 42.73 13.32 16.97
C THR A 407 41.59 14.34 17.19
N PRO A 408 41.50 15.02 18.36
CA PRO A 408 40.37 15.88 18.71
C PRO A 408 39.96 16.91 17.65
N ASP A 409 40.91 17.55 16.97
CA ASP A 409 40.61 18.52 15.91
C ASP A 409 40.01 17.88 14.65
N ARG A 410 40.49 16.69 14.26
CA ARG A 410 39.89 15.94 13.14
C ARG A 410 38.50 15.41 13.48
N LYS A 411 38.27 15.02 14.73
CA LYS A 411 36.94 14.67 15.22
C LYS A 411 35.98 15.86 15.12
N LYS A 412 36.39 17.04 15.61
CA LYS A 412 35.61 18.28 15.49
C LYS A 412 35.32 18.67 14.03
N HIS A 413 36.29 18.47 13.12
CA HIS A 413 36.10 18.73 11.69
C HIS A 413 35.14 17.72 11.05
N ALA A 414 35.19 16.45 11.45
CA ALA A 414 34.24 15.42 11.01
C ALA A 414 32.83 15.68 11.54
N ASP A 415 32.68 16.04 12.83
CA ASP A 415 31.40 16.43 13.43
C ASP A 415 30.79 17.63 12.67
N GLN A 416 31.60 18.64 12.31
CA GLN A 416 31.18 19.77 11.49
C GLN A 416 30.80 19.39 10.04
N LEU A 417 31.49 18.41 9.44
CA LEU A 417 31.13 17.89 8.11
C LEU A 417 29.80 17.11 8.15
N VAL A 418 29.56 16.29 9.18
CA VAL A 418 28.30 15.57 9.39
C VAL A 418 27.13 16.56 9.58
N GLU A 419 27.36 17.66 10.30
CA GLU A 419 26.41 18.78 10.47
C GLU A 419 26.16 19.54 9.16
N GLN A 420 27.21 19.92 8.42
CA GLN A 420 27.12 20.60 7.13
C GLN A 420 26.45 19.76 6.02
N LEU A 421 26.62 18.43 6.07
CA LEU A 421 25.99 17.49 5.15
C LEU A 421 24.56 17.09 5.57
N GLY A 422 24.06 17.59 6.71
CA GLY A 422 22.71 17.29 7.20
C GLY A 422 22.51 15.83 7.60
N LEU A 423 23.56 15.15 8.06
CA LEU A 423 23.55 13.74 8.45
C LEU A 423 23.23 13.51 9.95
N THR A 424 22.96 14.59 10.70
CA THR A 424 22.59 14.57 12.12
C THR A 424 21.08 14.45 12.32
N ILE A 425 20.64 13.68 13.31
CA ILE A 425 19.23 13.63 13.72
C ILE A 425 18.94 14.83 14.64
N GLY A 426 18.13 15.79 14.17
CA GLY A 426 17.77 17.00 14.92
C GLY A 426 16.29 17.08 15.33
N THR A 427 15.38 16.67 14.46
CA THR A 427 13.93 16.90 14.60
C THR A 427 13.16 15.60 14.82
N ILE A 428 12.37 15.53 15.89
CA ILE A 428 11.57 14.34 16.23
C ILE A 428 10.08 14.68 16.21
N MET A 429 9.30 13.90 15.48
CA MET A 429 7.83 13.93 15.56
C MET A 429 7.36 12.90 16.60
N ILE A 430 6.69 13.37 17.65
CA ILE A 430 6.03 12.52 18.65
C ILE A 430 4.54 12.43 18.32
N ASP A 431 4.07 11.22 18.09
CA ASP A 431 2.66 10.94 17.86
C ASP A 431 1.99 10.41 19.14
N ALA A 432 0.98 11.13 19.63
CA ALA A 432 0.15 10.65 20.73
C ALA A 432 -1.02 9.83 20.15
N GLY A 433 -0.98 8.51 20.31
CA GLY A 433 -2.00 7.59 19.79
C GLY A 433 -3.44 7.99 20.15
N HIS A 434 -4.40 7.65 19.29
CA HIS A 434 -5.83 7.97 19.44
C HIS A 434 -6.12 9.48 19.55
N GLY A 435 -7.23 9.87 20.20
CA GLY A 435 -7.59 11.25 20.50
C GLY A 435 -9.01 11.64 20.03
N GLY A 436 -9.59 12.64 20.66
CA GLY A 436 -10.94 13.13 20.36
C GLY A 436 -11.99 12.04 20.52
N LYS A 437 -12.67 11.70 19.42
CA LYS A 437 -13.69 10.63 19.35
C LYS A 437 -13.16 9.21 19.57
N ASP A 438 -11.85 9.01 19.43
CA ASP A 438 -11.20 7.72 19.66
C ASP A 438 -10.53 7.72 21.04
N PRO A 439 -11.04 6.93 22.02
CA PRO A 439 -10.45 6.86 23.36
C PRO A 439 -9.22 5.93 23.45
N GLY A 440 -8.98 5.08 22.44
CA GLY A 440 -8.12 3.90 22.58
C GLY A 440 -8.63 2.91 23.63
N ALA A 441 -7.74 2.11 24.21
CA ALA A 441 -8.07 1.16 25.26
C ALA A 441 -8.57 1.84 26.55
N MET A 442 -9.56 1.21 27.19
CA MET A 442 -10.15 1.65 28.45
C MET A 442 -10.28 0.47 29.42
N ALA A 443 -9.53 0.51 30.53
CA ALA A 443 -9.70 -0.40 31.67
C ALA A 443 -9.12 0.21 32.95
N ASN A 444 -9.47 -0.30 34.13
CA ASN A 444 -8.84 0.05 35.42
C ASN A 444 -8.82 1.57 35.75
N GLY A 445 -9.80 2.32 35.22
CA GLY A 445 -9.86 3.79 35.34
C GLY A 445 -8.76 4.51 34.57
N VAL A 446 -8.23 3.90 33.51
CA VAL A 446 -7.25 4.47 32.57
C VAL A 446 -7.90 4.55 31.20
N ILE A 447 -7.68 5.66 30.51
CA ILE A 447 -8.09 5.89 29.11
C ILE A 447 -6.82 6.17 28.34
N GLU A 448 -6.53 5.34 27.34
CA GLU A 448 -5.27 5.34 26.60
C GLU A 448 -4.94 6.71 26.00
N LYS A 449 -5.87 7.35 25.28
CA LYS A 449 -5.62 8.66 24.63
C LYS A 449 -5.10 9.76 25.57
N ASN A 450 -5.43 9.67 26.86
CA ASN A 450 -5.03 10.62 27.90
C ASN A 450 -3.60 10.33 28.38
N VAL A 451 -3.28 9.05 28.61
CA VAL A 451 -1.92 8.62 28.99
C VAL A 451 -0.95 8.91 27.85
N ASN A 452 -1.32 8.58 26.60
CA ASN A 452 -0.48 8.83 25.43
C ASN A 452 -0.17 10.33 25.27
N LEU A 453 -1.16 11.22 25.46
CA LEU A 453 -0.94 12.67 25.40
C LEU A 453 -0.08 13.19 26.56
N GLN A 454 -0.31 12.71 27.78
CA GLN A 454 0.50 13.08 28.95
C GLN A 454 1.95 12.63 28.79
N PHE A 455 2.15 11.40 28.32
CA PHE A 455 3.47 10.82 28.11
C PHE A 455 4.21 11.49 26.95
N ALA A 456 3.54 11.76 25.83
CA ALA A 456 4.14 12.45 24.69
C ALA A 456 4.76 13.80 25.11
N LYS A 457 4.06 14.58 25.94
CA LYS A 457 4.58 15.85 26.48
C LYS A 457 5.80 15.64 27.39
N LEU A 458 5.77 14.67 28.30
CA LEU A 458 6.93 14.32 29.14
C LEU A 458 8.14 13.86 28.31
N LEU A 459 7.92 13.06 27.26
CA LEU A 459 8.97 12.64 26.35
C LEU A 459 9.55 13.83 25.57
N GLY A 460 8.69 14.73 25.08
CA GLY A 460 9.12 15.92 24.38
C GLY A 460 9.88 16.93 25.26
N GLU A 461 9.50 17.09 26.53
CA GLU A 461 10.28 17.84 27.52
C GLU A 461 11.71 17.25 27.64
N ASN A 462 11.82 15.93 27.87
CA ASN A 462 13.11 15.24 27.99
C ASN A 462 13.96 15.27 26.71
N LEU A 463 13.34 15.30 25.53
CA LEU A 463 14.05 15.39 24.25
C LEU A 463 14.53 16.82 23.98
N LYS A 464 13.73 17.85 24.31
CA LYS A 464 14.16 19.25 24.25
C LYS A 464 15.35 19.53 25.18
N GLU A 465 15.33 18.98 26.39
CA GLU A 465 16.48 19.04 27.33
C GLU A 465 17.75 18.37 26.77
N LYS A 466 17.63 17.43 25.82
CA LYS A 466 18.75 16.78 25.12
C LYS A 466 19.13 17.46 23.79
N GLY A 467 18.53 18.62 23.48
CA GLY A 467 18.86 19.43 22.30
C GLY A 467 18.12 19.06 21.01
N PHE A 468 17.06 18.25 21.07
CA PHE A 468 16.23 17.94 19.91
C PHE A 468 15.14 18.99 19.66
N GLU A 469 14.86 19.30 18.40
CA GLU A 469 13.59 19.91 18.01
C GLU A 469 12.49 18.84 18.16
N VAL A 470 11.37 19.20 18.77
CA VAL A 470 10.25 18.28 19.01
C VAL A 470 8.96 18.86 18.47
N LEU A 471 8.36 18.10 17.56
CA LEU A 471 7.06 18.32 16.96
C LEU A 471 6.06 17.29 17.51
N TYR A 472 4.77 17.62 17.46
CA TYR A 472 3.69 16.72 17.87
C TYR A 472 2.64 16.57 16.78
N THR A 473 2.06 15.38 16.64
CA THR A 473 0.84 15.22 15.84
C THR A 473 -0.33 15.95 16.49
N ARG A 474 -0.48 15.83 17.82
CA ARG A 474 -1.46 16.57 18.61
C ARG A 474 -0.91 16.97 19.98
N GLU A 475 -1.21 18.20 20.39
CA GLU A 475 -0.92 18.71 21.75
C GLU A 475 -2.17 18.76 22.65
N LYS A 476 -3.34 18.45 22.08
CA LYS A 476 -4.66 18.47 22.73
C LYS A 476 -5.46 17.21 22.42
N ASP A 477 -6.63 17.06 23.02
CA ASP A 477 -7.52 15.94 22.80
C ASP A 477 -8.33 16.09 21.50
N ILE A 478 -7.68 15.80 20.37
CA ILE A 478 -8.27 15.82 19.02
C ILE A 478 -8.01 14.49 18.31
N PHE A 479 -8.92 14.10 17.42
CA PHE A 479 -8.75 12.94 16.57
C PHE A 479 -7.92 13.30 15.34
N ILE A 480 -6.94 12.46 14.98
CA ILE A 480 -6.16 12.55 13.75
C ILE A 480 -6.15 11.15 13.11
N PRO A 481 -6.59 10.99 11.84
CA PRO A 481 -6.48 9.75 11.07
C PRO A 481 -5.05 9.17 11.06
N LEU A 482 -4.90 7.85 10.92
CA LEU A 482 -3.59 7.21 11.03
C LEU A 482 -2.65 7.64 9.91
N GLU A 483 -3.19 7.79 8.70
CA GLU A 483 -2.49 8.17 7.49
C GLU A 483 -1.97 9.62 7.53
N GLU A 484 -2.64 10.50 8.29
CA GLU A 484 -2.23 11.91 8.44
C GLU A 484 -1.02 12.07 9.39
N ARG A 485 -0.80 11.14 10.32
CA ARG A 485 0.24 11.24 11.36
C ARG A 485 1.65 11.19 10.77
N THR A 486 1.93 10.22 9.90
CA THR A 486 3.20 10.15 9.16
C THR A 486 3.26 11.13 8.00
N ALA A 487 2.13 11.48 7.37
CA ALA A 487 2.09 12.55 6.38
C ALA A 487 2.55 13.89 6.98
N LEU A 488 2.11 14.23 8.20
CA LEU A 488 2.59 15.40 8.94
C LEU A 488 4.09 15.33 9.23
N ALA A 489 4.60 14.17 9.67
CA ALA A 489 6.03 13.96 9.91
C ALA A 489 6.87 14.16 8.63
N ASN A 490 6.38 13.65 7.50
CA ASN A 490 7.02 13.80 6.18
C ASN A 490 7.02 15.26 5.71
N VAL A 491 5.88 15.97 5.81
CA VAL A 491 5.75 17.38 5.43
C VAL A 491 6.62 18.29 6.30
N LYS A 492 6.71 17.99 7.60
CA LYS A 492 7.56 18.69 8.55
C LYS A 492 9.03 18.26 8.53
N LYS A 493 9.40 17.27 7.69
CA LYS A 493 10.76 16.72 7.58
C LYS A 493 11.35 16.27 8.92
N ALA A 494 10.56 15.57 9.74
CA ALA A 494 11.10 14.98 10.96
C ALA A 494 12.12 13.87 10.63
N ASP A 495 13.24 13.85 11.36
CA ASP A 495 14.31 12.86 11.22
C ASP A 495 13.97 11.53 11.90
N LEU A 496 13.05 11.55 12.88
CA LEU A 496 12.47 10.36 13.52
C LEU A 496 10.98 10.54 13.79
N PHE A 497 10.25 9.42 13.81
CA PHE A 497 8.85 9.36 14.21
C PHE A 497 8.65 8.37 15.37
N VAL A 498 8.01 8.81 16.46
CA VAL A 498 7.76 8.00 17.65
C VAL A 498 6.28 8.07 18.02
N SER A 499 5.52 7.02 17.71
CA SER A 499 4.13 6.88 18.15
C SER A 499 4.04 6.22 19.52
N VAL A 500 3.15 6.74 20.38
CA VAL A 500 3.00 6.36 21.78
C VAL A 500 1.60 5.79 22.02
N HIS A 501 1.56 4.55 22.52
CA HIS A 501 0.36 3.76 22.79
C HIS A 501 0.42 3.04 24.15
N CYS A 502 -0.71 2.50 24.61
CA CYS A 502 -0.83 1.69 25.83
C CYS A 502 -1.62 0.40 25.60
N ASN A 503 -0.92 -0.73 25.63
CA ASN A 503 -1.46 -2.04 25.26
C ASN A 503 -2.64 -2.49 26.12
N ALA A 504 -3.46 -3.40 25.59
CA ALA A 504 -4.57 -4.03 26.28
C ALA A 504 -4.76 -5.47 25.77
N PHE A 505 -4.83 -6.42 26.71
CA PHE A 505 -5.06 -7.83 26.39
C PHE A 505 -6.50 -8.23 26.76
N PRO A 506 -7.35 -8.66 25.81
CA PRO A 506 -8.80 -8.73 26.00
C PRO A 506 -9.28 -9.83 26.96
N THR A 507 -8.48 -10.87 27.18
CA THR A 507 -8.84 -12.06 27.98
C THR A 507 -7.91 -12.30 29.17
N SER A 508 -6.99 -11.38 29.47
CA SER A 508 -5.99 -11.57 30.53
C SER A 508 -5.57 -10.24 31.17
N ASN A 509 -5.60 -10.18 32.49
CA ASN A 509 -5.00 -9.11 33.28
C ASN A 509 -3.56 -9.45 33.73
N LYS A 510 -3.00 -10.61 33.33
CA LYS A 510 -1.66 -11.06 33.74
C LYS A 510 -0.53 -10.56 32.83
N ILE A 511 -0.85 -10.24 31.57
CA ILE A 511 0.14 -9.68 30.62
C ILE A 511 0.52 -8.27 31.06
N SER A 512 1.80 -7.94 31.03
CA SER A 512 2.38 -6.70 31.58
C SER A 512 3.74 -6.42 30.94
N GLY A 513 4.30 -5.24 31.15
CA GLY A 513 5.58 -4.82 30.55
C GLY A 513 5.42 -3.96 29.31
N MET A 514 6.54 -3.41 28.87
CA MET A 514 6.67 -2.52 27.71
C MET A 514 7.25 -3.27 26.50
N GLU A 515 6.80 -2.92 25.30
CA GLU A 515 7.33 -3.38 24.01
C GLU A 515 7.40 -2.23 23.02
N THR A 516 8.30 -2.36 22.04
CA THR A 516 8.47 -1.40 20.95
C THR A 516 8.34 -2.11 19.62
N TYR A 517 7.57 -1.55 18.70
CA TYR A 517 7.34 -2.07 17.36
C TYR A 517 8.00 -1.19 16.30
N TYR A 518 8.51 -1.82 15.26
CA TYR A 518 8.77 -1.19 13.97
C TYR A 518 7.85 -1.79 12.90
N LEU A 519 7.73 -1.10 11.76
CA LEU A 519 6.90 -1.52 10.65
C LEU A 519 7.52 -2.71 9.92
N ASP A 520 6.82 -3.84 9.85
CA ASP A 520 7.19 -5.05 9.10
C ASP A 520 5.99 -6.01 9.03
N LEU A 521 6.17 -7.21 8.47
CA LEU A 521 5.29 -8.34 8.74
C LEU A 521 5.30 -8.73 10.23
N ALA A 522 4.16 -9.23 10.72
CA ALA A 522 4.00 -9.63 12.11
C ALA A 522 4.67 -10.97 12.39
N THR A 523 5.50 -11.01 13.43
CA THR A 523 6.27 -12.20 13.85
C THR A 523 5.59 -13.03 14.95
N SER A 524 4.41 -12.62 15.44
CA SER A 524 3.59 -13.41 16.37
C SER A 524 2.11 -13.02 16.34
N ASP A 525 1.23 -13.93 16.78
CA ASP A 525 -0.21 -13.67 16.95
C ASP A 525 -0.49 -12.47 17.87
N ASP A 526 0.37 -12.25 18.87
CA ASP A 526 0.30 -11.07 19.73
C ASP A 526 0.53 -9.78 18.94
N ALA A 527 1.55 -9.75 18.07
CA ALA A 527 1.83 -8.61 17.21
C ALA A 527 0.71 -8.39 16.17
N VAL A 528 0.17 -9.46 15.58
CA VAL A 528 -1.01 -9.39 14.68
C VAL A 528 -2.20 -8.75 15.40
N ARG A 529 -2.50 -9.17 16.63
CA ARG A 529 -3.63 -8.64 17.41
C ARG A 529 -3.44 -7.17 17.77
N VAL A 530 -2.24 -6.76 18.19
CA VAL A 530 -1.96 -5.36 18.52
C VAL A 530 -2.09 -4.48 17.27
N ALA A 531 -1.45 -4.88 16.16
CA ALA A 531 -1.64 -4.20 14.87
C ALA A 531 -3.12 -4.12 14.45
N ALA A 532 -3.88 -5.21 14.61
CA ALA A 532 -5.31 -5.23 14.29
C ALA A 532 -6.15 -4.27 15.16
N ARG A 533 -5.77 -4.07 16.42
CA ARG A 533 -6.42 -3.11 17.32
C ARG A 533 -6.12 -1.67 16.89
N GLU A 534 -4.85 -1.33 16.69
CA GLU A 534 -4.45 0.03 16.31
C GLU A 534 -4.94 0.43 14.92
N ASN A 535 -4.98 -0.52 13.99
CA ASN A 535 -5.48 -0.31 12.65
C ASN A 535 -7.02 -0.20 12.57
N ALA A 536 -7.76 -0.50 13.64
CA ALA A 536 -9.23 -0.61 13.61
C ALA A 536 -9.96 0.72 13.29
N VAL A 537 -9.25 1.85 13.39
CA VAL A 537 -9.76 3.19 13.02
C VAL A 537 -9.43 3.60 11.57
N SER A 538 -8.65 2.81 10.83
CA SER A 538 -8.45 3.00 9.37
C SER A 538 -9.57 2.30 8.58
N THR A 539 -9.80 2.77 7.36
CA THR A 539 -10.77 2.17 6.42
C THR A 539 -10.19 1.02 5.58
N LYS A 540 -8.88 0.75 5.68
CA LYS A 540 -8.16 -0.27 4.89
C LYS A 540 -8.01 -1.59 5.67
N LYS A 541 -7.86 -2.75 4.99
CA LYS A 541 -7.75 -4.05 5.67
C LYS A 541 -6.30 -4.45 5.93
N ILE A 542 -6.08 -5.15 7.04
CA ILE A 542 -4.77 -5.66 7.47
C ILE A 542 -4.13 -6.59 6.42
N SER A 543 -4.94 -7.33 5.65
CA SER A 543 -4.48 -8.12 4.49
C SER A 543 -3.77 -7.27 3.44
N ASP A 544 -4.38 -6.13 3.12
CA ASP A 544 -3.91 -5.20 2.10
C ASP A 544 -2.58 -4.59 2.57
N LEU A 545 -2.45 -4.36 3.87
CA LEU A 545 -1.24 -3.86 4.52
C LEU A 545 -0.10 -4.89 4.54
N GLN A 546 -0.36 -6.16 4.85
CA GLN A 546 0.67 -7.21 4.76
C GLN A 546 1.20 -7.39 3.33
N PHE A 547 0.32 -7.25 2.33
CA PHE A 547 0.71 -7.26 0.92
C PHE A 547 1.60 -6.05 0.58
N ILE A 548 1.14 -4.82 0.88
CA ILE A 548 1.90 -3.58 0.70
C ILE A 548 3.26 -3.62 1.42
N LEU A 549 3.32 -4.22 2.60
CA LEU A 549 4.57 -4.35 3.37
C LEU A 549 5.55 -5.34 2.75
N THR A 550 5.06 -6.40 2.12
CA THR A 550 5.91 -7.39 1.46
C THR A 550 6.69 -6.77 0.29
N ASP A 551 6.12 -5.77 -0.38
CA ASP A 551 6.81 -4.99 -1.41
C ASP A 551 7.64 -3.81 -0.85
N LEU A 552 7.36 -3.33 0.38
CA LEU A 552 8.14 -2.28 1.08
C LEU A 552 9.32 -2.78 1.93
N MET A 553 9.41 -4.10 2.19
CA MET A 553 10.37 -4.75 3.11
C MET A 553 11.87 -4.51 2.81
N LEU A 554 12.21 -3.82 1.72
CA LEU A 554 13.58 -3.60 1.23
C LEU A 554 14.11 -2.16 1.46
N SER A 555 13.47 -1.36 2.31
CA SER A 555 13.95 -0.01 2.63
C SER A 555 15.02 0.01 3.74
N SER A 556 16.05 0.86 3.62
CA SER A 556 17.02 1.10 4.70
C SER A 556 16.32 1.55 5.99
N LYS A 557 15.22 2.28 5.85
CA LYS A 557 14.39 2.80 6.93
C LYS A 557 13.81 1.72 7.83
N MET A 558 13.61 0.48 7.36
CA MET A 558 13.21 -0.62 8.25
C MET A 558 14.35 -1.11 9.14
N LYS A 559 15.58 -1.21 8.61
CA LYS A 559 16.77 -1.52 9.44
C LYS A 559 17.01 -0.41 10.46
N GLU A 560 16.98 0.85 10.02
CA GLU A 560 17.11 2.03 10.88
C GLU A 560 16.01 2.07 11.97
N SER A 561 14.76 1.77 11.62
CA SER A 561 13.64 1.70 12.58
C SER A 561 13.80 0.57 13.59
N ARG A 562 14.32 -0.59 13.17
CA ARG A 562 14.63 -1.71 14.07
C ARG A 562 15.76 -1.36 15.03
N GLU A 563 16.81 -0.67 14.56
CA GLU A 563 17.90 -0.18 15.40
C GLU A 563 17.41 0.86 16.42
N LEU A 564 16.60 1.83 15.99
CA LEU A 564 15.91 2.79 16.85
C LEU A 564 15.07 2.07 17.91
N ALA A 565 14.23 1.11 17.52
CA ALA A 565 13.38 0.33 18.42
C ALA A 565 14.20 -0.40 19.49
N ASN A 566 15.32 -1.02 19.11
CA ASN A 566 16.20 -1.71 20.06
C ASN A 566 16.85 -0.72 21.05
N SER A 567 17.30 0.45 20.57
CA SER A 567 17.90 1.48 21.42
C SER A 567 16.88 2.01 22.45
N VAL A 568 15.68 2.35 21.98
CA VAL A 568 14.56 2.86 22.78
C VAL A 568 14.10 1.85 23.82
N GLN A 569 13.82 0.60 23.41
CA GLN A 569 13.41 -0.48 24.30
C GLN A 569 14.46 -0.74 25.40
N SER A 570 15.73 -0.89 25.02
CA SER A 570 16.82 -1.25 25.95
C SER A 570 17.06 -0.16 27.00
N ALA A 571 17.09 1.11 26.59
CA ALA A 571 17.30 2.23 27.51
C ALA A 571 16.10 2.42 28.45
N ALA A 572 14.87 2.35 27.94
CA ALA A 572 13.65 2.44 28.73
C ALA A 572 13.56 1.36 29.82
N ILE A 573 13.80 0.10 29.45
CA ILE A 573 13.80 -1.04 30.38
C ILE A 573 14.93 -0.91 31.40
N THR A 574 16.12 -0.45 31.00
CA THR A 574 17.26 -0.23 31.90
C THR A 574 16.98 0.89 32.91
N SER A 575 16.39 2.00 32.48
CA SER A 575 15.96 3.10 33.37
C SER A 575 14.90 2.62 34.38
N LEU A 576 13.85 1.95 33.89
CA LEU A 576 12.75 1.51 34.74
C LEU A 576 13.13 0.41 35.75
N ARG A 577 14.03 -0.51 35.38
CA ARG A 577 14.51 -1.58 36.29
C ARG A 577 15.26 -1.05 37.52
N LYS A 578 15.75 0.20 37.52
CA LYS A 578 16.32 0.86 38.71
C LYS A 578 15.30 1.06 39.84
N HIS A 579 14.00 1.09 39.52
CA HIS A 579 12.93 1.44 40.48
C HIS A 579 11.71 0.50 40.44
N TYR A 580 11.51 -0.26 39.37
CA TYR A 580 10.32 -1.08 39.15
C TYR A 580 10.67 -2.46 38.61
N LYS A 581 10.06 -3.50 39.17
CA LYS A 581 10.02 -4.83 38.56
C LYS A 581 9.11 -4.79 37.32
N ILE A 582 9.70 -4.47 36.17
CA ILE A 582 9.01 -4.41 34.88
C ILE A 582 9.41 -5.61 34.00
N ARG A 583 8.43 -6.16 33.29
CA ARG A 583 8.65 -7.17 32.24
C ARG A 583 9.10 -6.47 30.97
N ASP A 584 10.11 -7.02 30.34
CA ASP A 584 10.53 -6.64 28.99
C ASP A 584 9.82 -7.57 28.01
N GLN A 585 9.02 -7.00 27.12
CA GLN A 585 8.32 -7.75 26.07
C GLN A 585 9.07 -7.70 24.73
N GLY A 586 10.22 -7.01 24.70
CA GLY A 586 11.15 -6.95 23.58
C GLY A 586 10.77 -5.96 22.48
N VAL A 587 11.60 -5.97 21.43
CA VAL A 587 11.26 -5.36 20.15
C VAL A 587 10.51 -6.36 19.29
N ARG A 588 9.45 -5.90 18.65
CA ARG A 588 8.62 -6.67 17.73
C ARG A 588 8.46 -5.93 16.41
N SER A 589 7.82 -6.60 15.48
CA SER A 589 7.51 -6.09 14.16
C SER A 589 6.05 -6.38 13.84
N ALA A 590 5.33 -5.43 13.25
CA ALA A 590 3.93 -5.66 12.86
C ALA A 590 3.42 -4.63 11.82
N PRO A 591 2.33 -4.96 11.12
CA PRO A 591 1.75 -4.12 10.08
C PRO A 591 0.93 -2.98 10.70
N PHE A 592 1.55 -1.85 11.06
CA PHE A 592 0.85 -0.67 11.61
C PHE A 592 0.60 0.41 10.56
N TYR A 593 -0.65 0.85 10.37
CA TYR A 593 -0.98 1.98 9.48
C TYR A 593 -0.32 3.28 9.89
N VAL A 594 -0.17 3.54 11.20
CA VAL A 594 0.47 4.77 11.71
C VAL A 594 1.97 4.83 11.44
N LEU A 595 2.62 3.74 11.05
CA LEU A 595 4.04 3.75 10.63
C LEU A 595 4.18 3.73 9.10
N MET A 596 3.10 3.46 8.35
CA MET A 596 3.14 3.43 6.89
C MET A 596 3.47 4.79 6.28
N GLY A 597 4.22 4.75 5.18
CA GLY A 597 4.58 5.94 4.41
C GLY A 597 5.57 6.87 5.11
N ALA A 598 6.04 6.54 6.32
CA ALA A 598 7.13 7.27 6.97
C ALA A 598 8.39 7.24 6.10
N ARG A 599 8.94 8.42 5.79
CA ARG A 599 10.21 8.57 5.03
C ARG A 599 11.44 8.57 5.94
N MET A 600 11.22 8.54 7.25
CA MET A 600 12.21 8.52 8.33
C MET A 600 12.06 7.23 9.17
N PRO A 601 13.06 6.87 9.99
CA PRO A 601 12.94 5.76 10.94
C PRO A 601 11.76 6.02 11.91
N SER A 602 10.92 5.00 12.08
CA SER A 602 9.62 5.13 12.76
C SER A 602 9.33 3.95 13.68
N VAL A 603 8.88 4.24 14.89
CA VAL A 603 8.53 3.23 15.90
C VAL A 603 7.20 3.53 16.58
N LEU A 604 6.52 2.47 17.02
CA LEU A 604 5.37 2.53 17.92
C LEU A 604 5.75 1.92 19.26
N VAL A 605 5.57 2.65 20.36
CA VAL A 605 5.90 2.22 21.71
C VAL A 605 4.64 1.91 22.50
N GLU A 606 4.53 0.69 23.00
CA GLU A 606 3.49 0.26 23.94
C GLU A 606 4.01 0.41 25.38
N LEU A 607 3.58 1.47 26.09
CA LEU A 607 4.12 1.87 27.39
C LEU A 607 3.87 0.84 28.52
N GLY A 608 2.81 0.05 28.40
CA GLY A 608 2.37 -0.92 29.40
C GLY A 608 0.93 -1.34 29.19
N TYR A 609 0.52 -2.44 29.85
CA TYR A 609 -0.80 -3.04 29.63
C TYR A 609 -1.89 -2.43 30.53
N ILE A 610 -2.78 -1.60 29.99
CA ILE A 610 -3.93 -0.98 30.69
C ILE A 610 -4.84 -2.01 31.36
N THR A 611 -4.97 -3.23 30.83
CA THR A 611 -5.77 -4.31 31.44
C THR A 611 -5.13 -4.93 32.69
N ASN A 612 -3.82 -4.73 32.93
CA ASN A 612 -3.13 -5.18 34.13
C ASN A 612 -3.23 -4.15 35.26
N HIS A 613 -3.66 -4.56 36.45
CA HIS A 613 -3.86 -3.63 37.57
C HIS A 613 -2.58 -2.95 38.09
N THR A 614 -1.41 -3.58 37.96
CA THR A 614 -0.12 -3.00 38.37
C THR A 614 0.35 -1.97 37.35
N GLU A 615 0.29 -2.31 36.07
CA GLU A 615 0.62 -1.37 34.98
C GLU A 615 -0.36 -0.20 34.94
N ALA A 616 -1.67 -0.42 35.10
CA ALA A 616 -2.66 0.66 35.18
C ALA A 616 -2.42 1.63 36.35
N LYS A 617 -1.88 1.16 37.49
CA LYS A 617 -1.45 2.04 38.59
C LYS A 617 -0.20 2.85 38.21
N ARG A 618 0.74 2.25 37.47
CA ARG A 618 1.95 2.90 36.96
C ARG A 618 1.65 3.94 35.89
N LEU A 619 0.77 3.64 34.93
CA LEU A 619 0.34 4.55 33.86
C LEU A 619 -0.43 5.78 34.38
N LYS A 620 -0.94 5.74 35.62
CA LYS A 620 -1.51 6.91 36.33
C LYS A 620 -0.48 7.69 37.16
N SER A 621 0.74 7.19 37.32
CA SER A 621 1.79 7.82 38.12
C SER A 621 2.68 8.72 37.25
N LYS A 622 2.61 10.04 37.47
CA LYS A 622 3.48 11.01 36.78
C LYS A 622 4.97 10.68 36.98
N THR A 623 5.37 10.18 38.15
CA THR A 623 6.75 9.75 38.44
C THR A 623 7.17 8.55 37.61
N TYR A 624 6.29 7.56 37.41
CA TYR A 624 6.58 6.41 36.54
C TYR A 624 6.69 6.85 35.07
N LEU A 625 5.70 7.61 34.58
CA LEU A 625 5.70 8.12 33.20
C LEU A 625 6.93 8.98 32.92
N LYS A 626 7.36 9.84 33.86
CA LYS A 626 8.58 10.64 33.70
C LYS A 626 9.82 9.76 33.56
N ARG A 627 9.99 8.74 34.42
CA ARG A 627 11.14 7.81 34.37
C ARG A 627 11.17 6.96 33.10
N GLN A 628 10.00 6.57 32.60
CA GLN A 628 9.88 5.90 31.31
C GLN A 628 10.27 6.86 30.18
N ALA A 629 9.76 8.09 30.17
CA ALA A 629 10.11 9.13 29.19
C ALA A 629 11.61 9.50 29.19
N GLU A 630 12.22 9.64 30.37
CA GLU A 630 13.67 9.81 30.57
C GLU A 630 14.44 8.68 29.86
N GLY A 631 14.05 7.42 30.07
CA GLY A 631 14.69 6.25 29.45
C GLY A 631 14.47 6.13 27.93
N LEU A 632 13.29 6.50 27.41
CA LEU A 632 13.06 6.57 25.97
C LEU A 632 13.94 7.66 25.33
N ALA A 633 14.02 8.85 25.95
CA ALA A 633 14.86 9.95 25.46
C ALA A 633 16.35 9.62 25.51
N GLU A 634 16.81 8.85 26.51
CA GLU A 634 18.16 8.26 26.53
C GLU A 634 18.40 7.33 25.33
N GLY A 635 17.44 6.44 25.01
CA GLY A 635 17.54 5.53 23.87
C GLY A 635 17.59 6.24 22.51
N ILE A 636 16.80 7.30 22.33
CA ILE A 636 16.82 8.13 21.11
C ILE A 636 18.16 8.88 20.98
N ALA A 637 18.65 9.48 22.08
CA ALA A 637 19.95 10.14 22.08
C ALA A 637 21.13 9.16 21.83
N ALA A 638 21.04 7.94 22.34
CA ALA A 638 22.00 6.88 22.05
C ALA A 638 21.96 6.43 20.58
N TYR A 639 20.77 6.38 19.98
CA TYR A 639 20.59 6.08 18.55
C TYR A 639 21.21 7.17 17.67
N LYS A 640 20.94 8.46 17.94
CA LYS A 640 21.60 9.60 17.28
C LYS A 640 23.13 9.46 17.31
N LYS A 641 23.71 9.23 18.49
CA LYS A 641 25.16 9.04 18.64
C LYS A 641 25.72 7.85 17.87
N ALA A 642 24.95 6.77 17.70
CA ALA A 642 25.38 5.62 16.91
C ALA A 642 25.46 5.97 15.42
N ILE A 643 24.43 6.62 14.87
CA ILE A 643 24.39 7.06 13.47
C ILE A 643 25.50 8.08 13.17
N GLU A 644 25.67 9.09 14.03
CA GLU A 644 26.72 10.12 13.86
C GLU A 644 28.13 9.54 13.90
N ARG A 645 28.37 8.49 14.69
CA ARG A 645 29.64 7.76 14.69
C ARG A 645 29.89 6.98 13.39
N PHE A 646 28.85 6.50 12.72
CA PHE A 646 29.00 5.86 11.40
C PHE A 646 29.20 6.87 10.27
N ALA A 647 28.67 8.10 10.41
CA ALA A 647 28.85 9.18 9.43
C ALA A 647 30.21 9.91 9.54
N SER A 648 30.96 9.70 10.63
CA SER A 648 32.27 10.31 10.91
C SER A 648 33.46 9.34 10.75
N LEU A 649 33.21 8.14 10.23
CA LEU A 649 34.19 7.13 9.82
C LEU A 649 34.36 7.13 8.29
#